data_AF-A0A8C8T338-F1
#
_entry.id   AF-A0A8C8T338-F1
#
_cell.length_a   1.000
_cell.length_b   1.000
_cell.length_c   1.000
_cell.angle_alpha   90.00
_cell.angle_beta   90.00
_cell.angle_gamma   90.00
#
_symmetry.space_group_name_H-M   'P 1'
#
loop_
_entity.id
_entity.type
_entity.pdbx_description
1 polymer ?
#
loop_
_entity_poly.entity_id
_entity_poly.type
_entity_poly.pdbx_seq_one_letter_code
_entity_poly.pdbx_strand_id
1 'polypeptide(L)'
;MSLSGAFRAVGNDPGIITWRIEKMELVLVPLSAHGNFYEGDCYIILSTRKVGSLISQDIHFWIGKDSSQDEQSCAAIYTTQLDDYLGGGPVQHREVQYHESDTFRGYFKQGIIYKKGGVASGMKHVETNTYDVKRLLHVKGKRNIRATEVEMSWDSFNRGDVFLLDLGMVIIQWNGPESNSGERLKAMLLARDIRDRERGGRAEIGVIEGDKEAASPELMTVLQDALGRRSTIKPAVPDEIMDQQQKSNITLYSDAAGQLAITEVAARPLVQDLLSHDDCYILDQSGAKIYVWKGKGATKVEKQAAMSKALDFIKMKGYPSSTNVETVNDGAESAMFKQLFQKWSVKDQTTGLGKIFSFGKIAKVFQDKFDVTLLHTKPEVAAQERMVDDGSGKMEVWRIENLELVPVERQWYGFFYGGDCYLVLYTYEVNGKPHYILYIWQGRHASQDELAASAYQAVEVDRQFDGAPMQVRVSMGKEPRHFMAIFRGKLVIYEGGTSRKGNAEPDPPVRLFQIQGNDKSNTKAVEVSAFASSLNSNDVFLLRTQTGHYLWYGKGSSGDERAMAKELVELLCDGSADAVAEGQEPPEFWDLLGGKTPYANDKRLQQEILDVQVRLFECSNKTGRFLVTEVTDFTQDDLNPGDVMLLDTWDQVFLWIGAEANATEKEGALSTAQEYLVTHPSGRDPDTPILIIKQGFEPPTFTGWFLAWDPHIWSAGKSYEQLKEELGDAAAIVRITADMKNATLSLNSNESGPTYYPIEVLLKSQNQELPEDVNPAKKENYLSEQDFVSVFGITRGQFTALPGWKQLQLKKEKGLF
;
A
#
# COMPACT_ATOMS: atom_id res chain seq x y z
N MET A 1 12.77 -22.72 28.76
CA MET A 1 12.63 -22.80 27.29
C MET A 1 13.52 -21.71 26.69
N SER A 2 14.39 -22.03 25.74
CA SER A 2 15.22 -21.01 25.10
C SER A 2 14.32 -20.09 24.29
N LEU A 3 14.38 -18.79 24.56
CA LEU A 3 13.75 -17.77 23.71
C LEU A 3 14.18 -17.99 22.27
N SER A 4 13.22 -18.09 21.35
CA SER A 4 13.51 -18.15 19.92
C SER A 4 14.38 -16.95 19.53
N GLY A 5 15.48 -17.18 18.81
CA GLY A 5 16.35 -16.11 18.32
C GLY A 5 15.59 -15.05 17.49
N ALA A 6 14.44 -15.43 16.94
CA ALA A 6 13.53 -14.55 16.20
C ALA A 6 12.96 -13.39 17.04
N PHE A 7 12.79 -13.56 18.36
CA PHE A 7 12.25 -12.49 19.23
C PHE A 7 13.26 -11.37 19.51
N ARG A 8 14.53 -11.52 19.10
CA ARG A 8 15.51 -10.42 19.14
C ARG A 8 15.18 -9.30 18.17
N ALA A 9 14.37 -9.58 17.13
CA ALA A 9 13.88 -8.57 16.20
C ALA A 9 12.71 -7.76 16.76
N VAL A 10 12.13 -8.17 17.90
CA VAL A 10 10.99 -7.52 18.54
C VAL A 10 11.48 -6.33 19.35
N GLY A 11 11.16 -5.12 18.87
CA GLY A 11 11.42 -3.85 19.54
C GLY A 11 10.13 -3.08 19.87
N ASN A 12 10.29 -1.94 20.54
CA ASN A 12 9.20 -1.00 20.85
C ASN A 12 8.92 0.00 19.70
N ASP A 13 9.55 -0.21 18.55
CA ASP A 13 9.47 0.68 17.39
C ASP A 13 8.12 0.50 16.66
N PRO A 14 7.44 1.60 16.29
CA PRO A 14 6.20 1.50 15.52
C PRO A 14 6.42 0.88 14.14
N GLY A 15 5.62 -0.11 13.77
CA GLY A 15 5.79 -0.84 12.51
C GLY A 15 5.14 -2.23 12.55
N ILE A 16 5.46 -3.04 11.54
CA ILE A 16 4.94 -4.39 11.38
C ILE A 16 6.09 -5.35 11.13
N ILE A 17 6.14 -6.43 11.89
CA ILE A 17 7.10 -7.52 11.71
C ILE A 17 6.33 -8.78 11.35
N THR A 18 6.71 -9.43 10.26
CA THR A 18 6.06 -10.66 9.78
C THR A 18 7.03 -11.82 9.81
N TRP A 19 6.61 -12.95 10.39
CA TRP A 19 7.30 -14.23 10.39
C TRP A 19 6.45 -15.28 9.70
N ARG A 20 7.09 -16.19 8.98
CA ARG A 20 6.52 -17.41 8.42
C ARG A 20 6.97 -18.59 9.26
N ILE A 21 6.08 -19.55 9.48
CA ILE A 21 6.44 -20.80 10.14
C ILE A 21 7.03 -21.73 9.10
N GLU A 22 8.34 -21.97 9.19
CA GLU A 22 9.02 -22.92 8.33
C GLU A 22 9.61 -24.04 9.18
N LYS A 23 9.13 -25.27 8.97
CA LYS A 23 9.59 -26.47 9.71
C LYS A 23 9.53 -26.28 11.24
N MET A 24 8.44 -25.67 11.72
CA MET A 24 8.19 -25.36 13.14
C MET A 24 9.13 -24.32 13.77
N GLU A 25 9.84 -23.54 12.95
CA GLU A 25 10.64 -22.39 13.38
C GLU A 25 10.10 -21.08 12.78
N LEU A 26 10.31 -19.97 13.49
CA LEU A 26 9.96 -18.64 13.00
C LEU A 26 11.05 -18.10 12.07
N VAL A 27 10.71 -17.93 10.80
CA VAL A 27 11.58 -17.33 9.80
C VAL A 27 11.04 -15.95 9.45
N LEU A 28 11.89 -14.93 9.54
CA LEU A 28 11.51 -13.54 9.23
C LEU A 28 11.16 -13.41 7.74
N VAL A 29 10.01 -12.81 7.44
CA VAL A 29 9.58 -12.52 6.07
C VAL A 29 10.18 -11.18 5.63
N PRO A 30 10.91 -11.13 4.49
CA PRO A 30 11.44 -9.88 3.94
C PRO A 30 10.35 -8.84 3.70
N LEU A 31 10.65 -7.55 3.89
CA LEU A 31 9.69 -6.46 3.71
C LEU A 31 9.05 -6.46 2.31
N SER A 32 9.81 -6.79 1.26
CA SER A 32 9.31 -6.91 -0.13
C SER A 32 8.24 -7.99 -0.30
N ALA A 33 8.23 -9.00 0.57
CA ALA A 33 7.27 -10.08 0.55
C ALA A 33 6.07 -9.84 1.49
N HIS A 34 6.01 -8.72 2.21
CA HIS A 34 4.85 -8.39 3.04
C HIS A 34 3.58 -8.28 2.19
N GLY A 35 2.49 -8.83 2.70
CA GLY A 35 1.23 -8.95 1.96
C GLY A 35 1.12 -10.21 1.08
N ASN A 36 2.21 -10.97 0.88
CA ASN A 36 2.17 -12.27 0.20
C ASN A 36 2.09 -13.43 1.20
N PHE A 37 1.02 -14.20 1.16
CA PHE A 37 0.81 -15.34 2.05
C PHE A 37 0.60 -16.63 1.27
N TYR A 38 1.35 -17.67 1.61
CA TYR A 38 1.16 -19.00 1.05
C TYR A 38 -0.04 -19.69 1.70
N GLU A 39 -0.94 -20.24 0.89
CA GLU A 39 -2.16 -20.91 1.34
C GLU A 39 -1.86 -22.14 2.21
N GLY A 40 -0.69 -22.76 2.02
CA GLY A 40 -0.22 -23.93 2.75
C GLY A 40 0.52 -23.65 4.06
N ASP A 41 0.63 -22.40 4.49
CA ASP A 41 1.47 -22.04 5.65
C ASP A 41 0.73 -21.21 6.71
N CYS A 42 1.41 -21.03 7.85
CA CYS A 42 1.00 -20.13 8.91
C CYS A 42 2.03 -19.01 9.11
N TYR A 43 1.54 -17.84 9.52
CA TYR A 43 2.36 -16.65 9.72
C TYR A 43 2.04 -16.00 11.07
N ILE A 44 3.01 -15.28 11.62
CA ILE A 44 2.84 -14.43 12.80
C ILE A 44 3.23 -13.02 12.43
N ILE A 45 2.39 -12.05 12.79
CA ILE A 45 2.57 -10.64 12.50
C ILE A 45 2.47 -9.88 13.82
N LEU A 46 3.48 -9.07 14.15
CA LEU A 46 3.43 -8.14 15.27
C LEU A 46 3.30 -6.72 14.71
N SER A 47 2.22 -6.03 15.04
CA SER A 47 2.06 -4.60 14.80
C SER A 47 2.30 -3.84 16.10
N THR A 48 3.19 -2.84 16.06
CA THR A 48 3.43 -1.91 17.16
C THR A 48 2.99 -0.52 16.72
N ARG A 49 2.18 0.17 17.52
CA ARG A 49 1.70 1.53 17.27
C ARG A 49 1.98 2.40 18.50
N LYS A 50 2.32 3.67 18.29
CA LYS A 50 2.53 4.63 19.37
C LYS A 50 1.35 5.61 19.41
N VAL A 51 0.69 5.71 20.56
CA VAL A 51 -0.43 6.63 20.81
C VAL A 51 -0.01 7.54 21.96
N GLY A 52 0.54 8.72 21.62
CA GLY A 52 1.14 9.62 22.61
C GLY A 52 2.38 9.00 23.27
N SER A 53 2.35 8.84 24.60
CA SER A 53 3.40 8.16 25.38
C SER A 53 3.18 6.65 25.55
N LEU A 54 2.04 6.12 25.10
CA LEU A 54 1.66 4.71 25.26
C LEU A 54 1.95 3.92 23.97
N ILE A 55 2.37 2.67 24.15
CA ILE A 55 2.63 1.72 23.07
C ILE A 55 1.45 0.74 23.04
N SER A 56 0.80 0.62 21.89
CA SER A 56 -0.23 -0.38 21.60
C SER A 56 0.38 -1.44 20.70
N GLN A 57 0.18 -2.71 21.03
CA GLN A 57 0.73 -3.83 20.28
C GLN A 57 -0.36 -4.84 19.95
N ASP A 58 -0.34 -5.34 18.71
CA ASP A 58 -1.26 -6.33 18.19
C ASP A 58 -0.46 -7.50 17.59
N ILE A 59 -0.65 -8.72 18.11
CA ILE A 59 -0.07 -9.94 17.53
C ILE A 59 -1.15 -10.66 16.75
N HIS A 60 -0.97 -10.80 15.45
CA HIS A 60 -1.84 -11.58 14.58
C HIS A 60 -1.14 -12.89 14.23
N PHE A 61 -1.84 -14.02 14.27
CA PHE A 61 -1.38 -15.22 13.60
C PHE A 61 -2.36 -15.61 12.50
N TRP A 62 -1.83 -15.70 11.29
CA TRP A 62 -2.59 -15.94 10.08
C TRP A 62 -2.47 -17.40 9.66
N ILE A 63 -3.60 -18.01 9.31
CA ILE A 63 -3.73 -19.41 8.97
C ILE A 63 -4.16 -19.53 7.50
N GLY A 64 -3.28 -20.12 6.68
CA GLY A 64 -3.60 -20.49 5.31
C GLY A 64 -4.60 -21.64 5.24
N LYS A 65 -5.46 -21.62 4.21
CA LYS A 65 -6.55 -22.58 4.07
C LYS A 65 -6.09 -24.04 3.94
N ASP A 66 -4.89 -24.24 3.38
CA ASP A 66 -4.26 -25.53 3.10
C ASP A 66 -3.12 -25.84 4.11
N SER A 67 -2.99 -25.04 5.17
CA SER A 67 -1.92 -25.18 6.16
C SER A 67 -2.09 -26.40 7.08
N SER A 68 -0.98 -27.00 7.51
CA SER A 68 -1.02 -28.20 8.33
C SER A 68 -1.44 -27.92 9.77
N GLN A 69 -2.07 -28.91 10.43
CA GLN A 69 -2.48 -28.80 11.83
C GLN A 69 -1.30 -28.53 12.77
N ASP A 70 -0.13 -29.09 12.46
CA ASP A 70 1.08 -28.90 13.24
C ASP A 70 1.60 -27.45 13.11
N GLU A 71 1.58 -26.86 11.90
CA GLU A 71 1.96 -25.46 11.68
C GLU A 71 0.97 -24.49 12.36
N GLN A 72 -0.32 -24.78 12.30
CA GLN A 72 -1.35 -24.00 13.01
C GLN A 72 -1.14 -24.03 14.53
N SER A 73 -0.83 -25.22 15.07
CA SER A 73 -0.54 -25.40 16.50
C SER A 73 0.74 -24.66 16.88
N CYS A 74 1.75 -24.71 16.02
CA CYS A 74 3.01 -23.98 16.17
C CYS A 74 2.78 -22.46 16.19
N ALA A 75 1.91 -21.94 15.32
CA ALA A 75 1.56 -20.51 15.26
C ALA A 75 0.92 -20.03 16.57
N ALA A 76 -0.02 -20.80 17.11
CA ALA A 76 -0.66 -20.47 18.38
C ALA A 76 0.33 -20.50 19.56
N ILE A 77 1.25 -21.49 19.57
CA ILE A 77 2.30 -21.59 20.60
C ILE A 77 3.23 -20.38 20.55
N TYR A 78 3.75 -20.04 19.37
CA TYR A 78 4.66 -18.90 19.22
C TYR A 78 3.98 -17.57 19.49
N THR A 79 2.70 -17.42 19.15
CA THR A 79 1.89 -16.23 19.51
C THR A 79 1.80 -16.07 21.02
N THR A 80 1.54 -17.16 21.75
CA THR A 80 1.48 -17.14 23.22
C THR A 80 2.85 -16.83 23.83
N GLN A 81 3.93 -17.40 23.28
CA GLN A 81 5.29 -17.12 23.74
C GLN A 81 5.72 -15.67 23.47
N LEU A 82 5.28 -15.10 22.34
CA LEU A 82 5.54 -13.71 21.99
C LEU A 82 4.77 -12.74 22.90
N ASP A 83 3.52 -13.05 23.22
CA ASP A 83 2.73 -12.30 24.21
C ASP A 83 3.40 -12.33 25.60
N ASP A 84 3.80 -13.52 26.08
CA ASP A 84 4.53 -13.67 27.34
C ASP A 84 5.86 -12.89 27.32
N TYR A 85 6.57 -12.86 26.20
CA TYR A 85 7.82 -12.10 26.03
C TYR A 85 7.60 -10.59 26.10
N LEU A 86 6.48 -10.10 25.56
CA LEU A 86 6.05 -8.70 25.57
C LEU A 86 5.33 -8.30 26.88
N GLY A 87 5.35 -9.16 27.89
CA GLY A 87 4.79 -8.88 29.22
C GLY A 87 3.27 -9.02 29.29
N GLY A 88 2.63 -9.70 28.34
CA GLY A 88 1.18 -9.91 28.29
C GLY A 88 0.37 -8.66 27.98
N GLY A 89 1.01 -7.62 27.43
CA GLY A 89 0.39 -6.38 27.00
C GLY A 89 -0.34 -6.45 25.65
N PRO A 90 0.21 -7.11 24.61
CA PRO A 90 -0.38 -7.13 23.28
C PRO A 90 -1.77 -7.77 23.18
N VAL A 91 -2.60 -7.23 22.27
CA VAL A 91 -3.87 -7.84 21.84
C VAL A 91 -3.56 -8.95 20.84
N GLN A 92 -4.14 -10.14 21.01
CA GLN A 92 -3.89 -11.28 20.09
C GLN A 92 -5.05 -11.47 19.13
N HIS A 93 -4.75 -11.73 17.86
CA HIS A 93 -5.74 -11.91 16.79
C HIS A 93 -5.49 -13.23 16.05
N ARG A 94 -6.55 -14.03 15.91
CA ARG A 94 -6.55 -15.21 15.02
C ARG A 94 -7.13 -14.80 13.68
N GLU A 95 -6.30 -14.86 12.65
CA GLU A 95 -6.66 -14.49 11.28
C GLU A 95 -6.74 -15.75 10.41
N VAL A 96 -7.86 -15.94 9.71
CA VAL A 96 -8.02 -17.06 8.78
C VAL A 96 -8.10 -16.52 7.36
N GLN A 97 -7.42 -17.18 6.43
CA GLN A 97 -7.44 -16.81 5.01
C GLN A 97 -8.87 -16.54 4.51
N TYR A 98 -9.04 -15.45 3.76
CA TYR A 98 -10.32 -14.90 3.23
C TYR A 98 -11.25 -14.26 4.28
N HIS A 99 -10.97 -14.43 5.56
CA HIS A 99 -11.81 -13.97 6.65
C HIS A 99 -11.07 -13.00 7.58
N GLU A 100 -9.93 -12.46 7.20
CA GLU A 100 -9.09 -11.62 8.06
C GLU A 100 -9.80 -10.39 8.62
N SER A 101 -9.39 -9.94 9.80
CA SER A 101 -9.90 -8.73 10.43
C SER A 101 -9.55 -7.47 9.63
N ASP A 102 -10.36 -6.42 9.74
CA ASP A 102 -10.09 -5.15 9.08
C ASP A 102 -8.81 -4.49 9.63
N THR A 103 -8.49 -4.75 10.90
CA THR A 103 -7.20 -4.37 11.51
C THR A 103 -6.03 -5.01 10.75
N PHE A 104 -6.11 -6.31 10.46
CA PHE A 104 -5.09 -7.03 9.70
C PHE A 104 -5.01 -6.56 8.25
N ARG A 105 -6.14 -6.38 7.57
CA ARG A 105 -6.19 -5.88 6.19
C ARG A 105 -5.65 -4.45 6.09
N GLY A 106 -5.89 -3.62 7.10
CA GLY A 106 -5.44 -2.23 7.17
C GLY A 106 -3.92 -2.07 7.13
N TYR A 107 -3.16 -3.11 7.45
CA TYR A 107 -1.70 -3.17 7.33
C TYR A 107 -1.22 -3.23 5.88
N PHE A 108 -1.98 -3.90 5.02
CA PHE A 108 -1.60 -4.17 3.63
C PHE A 108 -2.48 -3.33 2.71
N LYS A 109 -2.20 -2.02 2.64
CA LYS A 109 -2.99 -1.04 1.87
C LYS A 109 -3.09 -1.38 0.37
N GLN A 110 -2.13 -2.14 -0.16
CA GLN A 110 -2.12 -2.63 -1.53
C GLN A 110 -2.91 -3.95 -1.73
N GLY A 111 -3.52 -4.48 -0.67
CA GLY A 111 -4.21 -5.77 -0.66
C GLY A 111 -3.33 -6.94 -0.21
N ILE A 112 -3.98 -8.08 0.02
CA ILE A 112 -3.33 -9.34 0.40
C ILE A 112 -3.33 -10.27 -0.81
N ILE A 113 -2.18 -10.88 -1.12
CA ILE A 113 -1.99 -11.82 -2.23
C ILE A 113 -1.85 -13.23 -1.65
N TYR A 114 -2.75 -14.14 -2.04
CA TYR A 114 -2.66 -15.55 -1.66
C TYR A 114 -1.91 -16.35 -2.73
N LYS A 115 -0.88 -17.08 -2.34
CA LYS A 115 -0.05 -17.91 -3.22
C LYS A 115 -0.29 -19.39 -2.97
N LYS A 116 -0.51 -20.16 -4.03
CA LYS A 116 -0.60 -21.63 -3.95
C LYS A 116 0.71 -22.25 -3.43
N GLY A 117 0.58 -23.34 -2.67
CA GLY A 117 1.71 -24.07 -2.09
C GLY A 117 2.11 -23.57 -0.69
N GLY A 118 3.29 -23.99 -0.23
CA GLY A 118 3.84 -23.65 1.07
C GLY A 118 5.17 -24.37 1.36
N VAL A 119 5.58 -24.42 2.62
CA VAL A 119 6.81 -25.07 3.09
C VAL A 119 6.77 -26.57 2.79
N ALA A 120 5.62 -27.21 2.99
CA ALA A 120 5.41 -28.63 2.68
C ALA A 120 5.58 -28.96 1.19
N SER A 121 5.27 -28.01 0.30
CA SER A 121 5.47 -28.16 -1.16
C SER A 121 6.83 -27.68 -1.64
N GLY A 122 7.76 -27.35 -0.73
CA GLY A 122 9.13 -26.91 -1.05
C GLY A 122 9.26 -25.45 -1.50
N MET A 123 8.20 -24.65 -1.39
CA MET A 123 8.20 -23.25 -1.84
C MET A 123 8.82 -22.35 -0.77
N LYS A 124 9.87 -21.60 -1.15
CA LYS A 124 10.45 -20.53 -0.34
C LYS A 124 10.04 -19.18 -0.92
N HIS A 125 10.10 -18.11 -0.11
CA HIS A 125 10.16 -16.74 -0.64
C HIS A 125 11.48 -16.54 -1.39
N VAL A 126 11.60 -17.10 -2.59
CA VAL A 126 12.69 -16.85 -3.54
C VAL A 126 12.02 -16.55 -4.87
N GLU A 127 12.27 -15.37 -5.40
CA GLU A 127 11.78 -14.93 -6.70
C GLU A 127 12.44 -15.77 -7.80
N THR A 128 11.70 -16.71 -8.36
CA THR A 128 12.03 -17.28 -9.67
C THR A 128 11.43 -16.41 -10.75
N ASN A 129 12.26 -15.92 -11.68
CA ASN A 129 11.85 -15.17 -12.88
C ASN A 129 10.53 -15.69 -13.50
N THR A 130 9.46 -14.93 -13.29
CA THR A 130 8.06 -15.26 -13.57
C THR A 130 7.70 -15.07 -15.04
N TYR A 131 8.11 -16.00 -15.91
CA TYR A 131 7.57 -16.08 -17.29
C TYR A 131 6.66 -17.30 -17.53
N ASP A 132 6.67 -18.30 -16.63
CA ASP A 132 5.85 -19.52 -16.71
C ASP A 132 4.66 -19.51 -15.72
N VAL A 133 3.87 -18.45 -15.71
CA VAL A 133 2.65 -18.35 -14.88
C VAL A 133 1.42 -18.69 -15.71
N LYS A 134 0.56 -19.57 -15.21
CA LYS A 134 -0.76 -19.87 -15.78
C LYS A 134 -1.79 -19.92 -14.65
N ARG A 135 -2.71 -18.95 -14.62
CA ARG A 135 -3.78 -18.87 -13.61
C ARG A 135 -5.01 -18.15 -14.15
N LEU A 136 -6.18 -18.42 -13.57
CA LEU A 136 -7.42 -17.73 -13.87
C LEU A 136 -7.94 -17.03 -12.60
N LEU A 137 -8.20 -15.74 -12.68
CA LEU A 137 -8.76 -14.96 -11.58
C LEU A 137 -10.22 -14.61 -11.88
N HIS A 138 -11.10 -14.85 -10.92
CA HIS A 138 -12.49 -14.43 -10.94
C HIS A 138 -12.62 -13.12 -10.17
N VAL A 139 -13.07 -12.07 -10.86
CA VAL A 139 -13.28 -10.73 -10.34
C VAL A 139 -14.77 -10.49 -10.17
N LYS A 140 -15.22 -10.45 -8.91
CA LYS A 140 -16.64 -10.37 -8.54
C LYS A 140 -16.87 -9.36 -7.42
N GLY A 141 -17.98 -8.65 -7.52
CA GLY A 141 -18.60 -7.91 -6.42
C GLY A 141 -19.20 -6.59 -6.89
N LYS A 142 -20.32 -6.18 -6.30
CA LYS A 142 -20.94 -4.89 -6.62
C LYS A 142 -20.39 -3.71 -5.81
N ARG A 143 -20.06 -3.97 -4.54
CA ARG A 143 -19.57 -2.95 -3.56
C ARG A 143 -18.15 -3.23 -3.08
N ASN A 144 -17.76 -4.51 -3.09
CA ASN A 144 -16.44 -4.98 -2.71
C ASN A 144 -15.92 -5.92 -3.81
N ILE A 145 -15.32 -5.35 -4.85
CA ILE A 145 -14.82 -6.14 -5.98
C ILE A 145 -13.53 -6.85 -5.56
N ARG A 146 -13.56 -8.18 -5.52
CA ARG A 146 -12.44 -9.04 -5.14
C ARG A 146 -12.00 -9.89 -6.32
N ALA A 147 -10.71 -10.18 -6.40
CA ALA A 147 -10.15 -11.13 -7.35
C ALA A 147 -9.70 -12.39 -6.61
N THR A 148 -10.19 -13.54 -7.04
CA THR A 148 -9.85 -14.85 -6.45
C THR A 148 -9.39 -15.81 -7.53
N GLU A 149 -8.32 -16.56 -7.29
CA GLU A 149 -7.87 -17.59 -8.23
C GLU A 149 -8.87 -18.75 -8.27
N VAL A 150 -9.30 -19.12 -9.47
CA VAL A 150 -10.28 -20.18 -9.74
C VAL A 150 -9.69 -21.22 -10.71
N GLU A 151 -10.36 -22.35 -10.84
CA GLU A 151 -9.96 -23.40 -11.78
C GLU A 151 -9.90 -22.86 -13.22
N MET A 152 -8.83 -23.15 -13.94
CA MET A 152 -8.61 -22.78 -15.35
C MET A 152 -9.53 -23.57 -16.30
N SER A 153 -10.84 -23.36 -16.17
CA SER A 153 -11.88 -24.03 -16.93
C SER A 153 -13.00 -23.06 -17.28
N TRP A 154 -13.67 -23.32 -18.40
CA TRP A 154 -14.90 -22.61 -18.78
C TRP A 154 -16.03 -22.77 -17.75
N ASP A 155 -16.00 -23.82 -16.93
CA ASP A 155 -17.00 -24.05 -15.88
C ASP A 155 -16.91 -23.03 -14.73
N SER A 156 -15.79 -22.33 -14.60
CA SER A 156 -15.60 -21.22 -13.65
C SER A 156 -16.26 -19.92 -14.12
N PHE A 157 -16.50 -19.77 -15.43
CA PHE A 157 -17.04 -18.54 -16.01
C PHE A 157 -18.54 -18.39 -15.72
N ASN A 158 -18.96 -17.15 -15.49
CA ASN A 158 -20.36 -16.78 -15.45
C ASN A 158 -20.62 -15.49 -16.22
N ARG A 159 -21.88 -15.24 -16.58
CA ARG A 159 -22.26 -14.11 -17.44
C ARG A 159 -22.22 -12.76 -16.72
N GLY A 160 -22.19 -12.72 -15.39
CA GLY A 160 -22.37 -11.49 -14.60
C GLY A 160 -21.11 -10.94 -13.95
N ASP A 161 -19.95 -11.59 -14.11
CA ASP A 161 -18.70 -11.20 -13.45
C ASP A 161 -17.56 -11.06 -14.49
N VAL A 162 -16.37 -10.61 -14.05
CA VAL A 162 -15.18 -10.42 -14.90
C VAL A 162 -14.12 -11.46 -14.58
N PHE A 163 -13.35 -11.89 -15.57
CA PHE A 163 -12.30 -12.90 -15.39
C PHE A 163 -10.97 -12.44 -16.00
N LEU A 164 -9.85 -12.69 -15.32
CA LEU A 164 -8.50 -12.43 -15.81
C LEU A 164 -7.76 -13.75 -16.00
N LEU A 165 -7.47 -14.11 -17.25
CA LEU A 165 -6.58 -15.22 -17.58
C LEU A 165 -5.15 -14.70 -17.71
N ASP A 166 -4.27 -15.12 -16.80
CA ASP A 166 -2.87 -14.72 -16.77
C ASP A 166 -2.00 -15.88 -17.27
N LEU A 167 -1.31 -15.64 -18.39
CA LEU A 167 -0.44 -16.60 -19.08
C LEU A 167 1.03 -16.14 -19.08
N GLY A 168 1.45 -15.29 -18.13
CA GLY A 168 2.83 -14.81 -18.04
C GLY A 168 3.05 -13.54 -18.88
N MET A 169 3.30 -13.69 -20.18
CA MET A 169 3.54 -12.53 -21.07
C MET A 169 2.25 -11.96 -21.66
N VAL A 170 1.12 -12.64 -21.45
CA VAL A 170 -0.19 -12.22 -21.94
C VAL A 170 -1.19 -12.33 -20.78
N ILE A 171 -1.97 -11.28 -20.58
CA ILE A 171 -3.06 -11.22 -19.62
C ILE A 171 -4.34 -10.92 -20.39
N ILE A 172 -5.35 -11.79 -20.32
CA ILE A 172 -6.62 -11.62 -21.01
C ILE A 172 -7.71 -11.32 -19.99
N GLN A 173 -8.31 -10.14 -20.07
CA GLN A 173 -9.53 -9.79 -19.36
C GLN A 173 -10.75 -10.18 -20.21
N TRP A 174 -11.58 -11.08 -19.70
CA TRP A 174 -12.88 -11.40 -20.29
C TRP A 174 -13.99 -10.82 -19.41
N ASN A 175 -14.82 -9.96 -20.01
CA ASN A 175 -15.95 -9.32 -19.31
C ASN A 175 -17.23 -10.08 -19.57
N GLY A 176 -17.90 -10.55 -18.51
CA GLY A 176 -19.24 -11.11 -18.62
C GLY A 176 -20.22 -10.12 -19.26
N PRO A 177 -21.13 -10.56 -20.15
CA PRO A 177 -22.13 -9.69 -20.78
C PRO A 177 -22.96 -8.85 -19.79
N GLU A 178 -23.17 -9.38 -18.58
CA GLU A 178 -23.98 -8.80 -17.50
C GLU A 178 -23.09 -8.19 -16.39
N SER A 179 -21.76 -8.17 -16.57
CA SER A 179 -20.81 -7.61 -15.60
C SER A 179 -20.91 -6.10 -15.46
N ASN A 180 -20.67 -5.59 -14.25
CA ASN A 180 -20.81 -4.17 -13.95
C ASN A 180 -19.54 -3.36 -14.27
N SER A 181 -19.68 -2.05 -14.50
CA SER A 181 -18.56 -1.17 -14.89
C SER A 181 -17.45 -1.09 -13.84
N GLY A 182 -17.80 -1.19 -12.55
CA GLY A 182 -16.84 -1.23 -11.45
C GLY A 182 -15.96 -2.48 -11.51
N GLU A 183 -16.55 -3.66 -11.72
CA GLU A 183 -15.82 -4.93 -11.89
C GLU A 183 -14.85 -4.86 -13.07
N ARG A 184 -15.30 -4.30 -14.21
CA ARG A 184 -14.46 -4.14 -15.40
C ARG A 184 -13.27 -3.21 -15.16
N LEU A 185 -13.49 -2.07 -14.51
CA LEU A 185 -12.43 -1.12 -14.16
C LEU A 185 -11.45 -1.73 -13.15
N LYS A 186 -11.95 -2.40 -12.11
CA LYS A 186 -11.09 -3.03 -11.09
C LYS A 186 -10.25 -4.16 -11.69
N ALA A 187 -10.85 -5.01 -12.53
CA ALA A 187 -10.13 -6.05 -13.25
C ALA A 187 -9.03 -5.45 -14.14
N MET A 188 -9.30 -4.32 -14.79
CA MET A 188 -8.33 -3.63 -15.65
C MET A 188 -7.16 -3.06 -14.86
N LEU A 189 -7.44 -2.40 -13.73
CA LEU A 189 -6.41 -1.90 -12.81
C LEU A 189 -5.56 -3.05 -12.26
N LEU A 190 -6.19 -4.18 -11.93
CA LEU A 190 -5.49 -5.38 -11.46
C LEU A 190 -4.61 -6.00 -12.56
N ALA A 191 -5.10 -6.10 -13.79
CA ALA A 191 -4.31 -6.60 -14.93
C ALA A 191 -3.09 -5.72 -15.20
N ARG A 192 -3.24 -4.39 -15.11
CA ARG A 192 -2.12 -3.44 -15.21
C ARG A 192 -1.12 -3.60 -14.07
N ASP A 193 -1.60 -3.77 -12.84
CA ASP A 193 -0.72 -3.98 -11.68
C ASP A 193 0.08 -5.29 -11.82
N ILE A 194 -0.54 -6.37 -12.29
CA ILE A 194 0.15 -7.63 -12.59
C ILE A 194 1.22 -7.41 -13.67
N ARG A 195 0.88 -6.73 -14.77
CA ARG A 195 1.84 -6.39 -15.82
C ARG A 195 3.02 -5.59 -15.27
N ASP A 196 2.74 -4.51 -14.55
CA ASP A 196 3.74 -3.52 -14.15
C ASP A 196 4.62 -4.05 -13.02
N ARG A 197 4.03 -4.66 -11.99
CA ARG A 197 4.75 -5.12 -10.80
C ARG A 197 5.28 -6.54 -10.90
N GLU A 198 4.50 -7.48 -11.43
CA GLU A 198 4.93 -8.89 -11.50
C GLU A 198 5.77 -9.20 -12.75
N ARG A 199 5.59 -8.43 -13.83
CA ARG A 199 6.23 -8.68 -15.14
C ARG A 199 7.18 -7.56 -15.57
N GLY A 200 7.29 -6.50 -14.78
CA GLY A 200 8.16 -5.35 -15.06
C GLY A 200 7.73 -4.59 -16.31
N GLY A 201 6.42 -4.47 -16.54
CA GLY A 201 5.83 -3.73 -17.66
C GLY A 201 5.77 -4.47 -19.00
N ARG A 202 6.27 -5.72 -19.06
CA ARG A 202 6.51 -6.43 -20.34
C ARG A 202 5.40 -7.36 -20.81
N ALA A 203 4.33 -7.51 -20.03
CA ALA A 203 3.18 -8.33 -20.41
C ALA A 203 2.15 -7.51 -21.19
N GLU A 204 1.54 -8.11 -22.19
CA GLU A 204 0.46 -7.48 -22.95
C GLU A 204 -0.91 -7.78 -22.33
N ILE A 205 -1.80 -6.80 -22.34
CA ILE A 205 -3.16 -6.94 -21.78
C ILE A 205 -4.19 -6.91 -22.92
N GLY A 206 -4.91 -8.01 -23.10
CA GLY A 206 -6.01 -8.14 -24.06
C GLY A 206 -7.37 -8.08 -23.35
N VAL A 207 -8.36 -7.46 -23.98
CA VAL A 207 -9.71 -7.33 -23.42
C VAL A 207 -10.74 -7.93 -24.37
N ILE A 208 -11.58 -8.82 -23.87
CA ILE A 208 -12.69 -9.45 -24.59
C ILE A 208 -13.99 -9.04 -23.91
N GLU A 209 -14.90 -8.45 -24.69
CA GLU A 209 -16.27 -8.21 -24.24
C GLU A 209 -17.11 -9.45 -24.55
N GLY A 210 -17.69 -10.10 -23.54
CA GLY A 210 -18.42 -11.35 -23.68
C GLY A 210 -19.70 -11.24 -24.53
N ASP A 211 -20.25 -10.04 -24.70
CA ASP A 211 -21.37 -9.75 -25.62
C ASP A 211 -20.90 -9.48 -27.06
N LYS A 212 -19.59 -9.26 -27.27
CA LYS A 212 -18.96 -8.94 -28.56
C LYS A 212 -17.70 -9.76 -28.81
N GLU A 213 -17.70 -11.03 -28.42
CA GLU A 213 -16.53 -11.92 -28.59
C GLU A 213 -16.04 -12.01 -30.04
N ALA A 214 -16.95 -11.89 -31.00
CA ALA A 214 -16.62 -11.88 -32.43
C ALA A 214 -15.77 -10.67 -32.86
N ALA A 215 -15.68 -9.61 -32.05
CA ALA A 215 -14.82 -8.46 -32.29
C ALA A 215 -13.35 -8.71 -31.89
N SER A 216 -13.05 -9.84 -31.23
CA SER A 216 -11.70 -10.21 -30.79
C SER A 216 -11.41 -11.70 -31.07
N PRO A 217 -11.50 -12.15 -32.34
CA PRO A 217 -11.40 -13.57 -32.69
C PRO A 217 -10.04 -14.17 -32.33
N GLU A 218 -8.96 -13.39 -32.33
CA GLU A 218 -7.63 -13.86 -31.99
C GLU A 218 -7.44 -14.06 -30.48
N LEU A 219 -7.91 -13.13 -29.64
CA LEU A 219 -7.92 -13.30 -28.18
C LEU A 219 -8.81 -14.47 -27.75
N MET A 220 -9.93 -14.68 -28.44
CA MET A 220 -10.80 -15.82 -28.22
C MET A 220 -10.13 -17.16 -28.57
N THR A 221 -9.23 -17.17 -29.56
CA THR A 221 -8.43 -18.36 -29.90
C THR A 221 -7.49 -18.71 -28.76
N VAL A 222 -6.73 -17.71 -28.24
CA VAL A 222 -5.82 -17.90 -27.10
C VAL A 222 -6.56 -18.38 -25.85
N LEU A 223 -7.72 -17.77 -25.56
CA LEU A 223 -8.57 -18.14 -24.43
C LEU A 223 -9.06 -19.60 -24.55
N GLN A 224 -9.45 -20.04 -25.75
CA GLN A 224 -9.87 -21.43 -26.01
C GLN A 224 -8.71 -22.43 -25.92
N ASP A 225 -7.53 -22.07 -26.41
CA ASP A 225 -6.34 -22.90 -26.31
C ASP A 225 -5.92 -23.14 -24.85
N ALA A 226 -6.05 -22.10 -24.00
CA ALA A 226 -5.67 -22.15 -22.61
C ALA A 226 -6.68 -22.89 -21.71
N LEU A 227 -7.98 -22.74 -21.98
CA LEU A 227 -9.06 -23.29 -21.14
C LEU A 227 -9.69 -24.58 -21.70
N GLY A 228 -9.37 -24.97 -22.93
CA GLY A 228 -9.89 -26.17 -23.57
C GLY A 228 -11.33 -26.03 -24.09
N ARG A 229 -12.04 -27.17 -24.17
CA ARG A 229 -13.37 -27.24 -24.81
C ARG A 229 -14.39 -26.36 -24.09
N ARG A 230 -15.01 -25.45 -24.84
CA ARG A 230 -15.99 -24.50 -24.32
C ARG A 230 -17.22 -25.20 -23.72
N SER A 231 -17.52 -24.88 -22.45
CA SER A 231 -18.75 -25.29 -21.77
C SER A 231 -19.80 -24.17 -21.76
N THR A 232 -21.00 -24.46 -21.25
CA THR A 232 -22.09 -23.47 -21.21
C THR A 232 -21.91 -22.54 -20.01
N ILE A 233 -21.70 -21.24 -20.27
CA ILE A 233 -21.49 -20.22 -19.24
C ILE A 233 -22.79 -19.95 -18.48
N LYS A 234 -22.77 -20.11 -17.16
CA LYS A 234 -23.95 -20.00 -16.29
C LYS A 234 -24.28 -18.53 -15.93
N PRO A 235 -25.53 -18.23 -15.51
CA PRO A 235 -25.85 -16.94 -14.89
C PRO A 235 -25.08 -16.74 -13.57
N ALA A 236 -24.87 -15.49 -13.17
CA ALA A 236 -24.21 -15.17 -11.90
C ALA A 236 -25.11 -15.52 -10.69
N VAL A 237 -24.48 -15.91 -9.58
CA VAL A 237 -25.16 -16.10 -8.28
C VAL A 237 -25.40 -14.73 -7.63
N PRO A 238 -26.62 -14.44 -7.12
CA PRO A 238 -26.91 -13.18 -6.42
C PRO A 238 -26.20 -13.05 -5.08
N ASP A 239 -25.60 -11.88 -4.82
CA ASP A 239 -24.78 -11.61 -3.62
C ASP A 239 -25.58 -11.54 -2.30
N GLU A 240 -26.91 -11.46 -2.35
CA GLU A 240 -27.78 -11.12 -1.19
C GLU A 240 -28.12 -12.30 -0.26
N ILE A 241 -27.96 -13.55 -0.71
CA ILE A 241 -28.46 -14.75 0.02
C ILE A 241 -27.54 -15.19 1.16
N MET A 242 -26.23 -14.89 1.11
CA MET A 242 -25.27 -15.27 2.17
C MET A 242 -25.25 -14.31 3.37
N ASP A 243 -25.60 -13.04 3.19
CA ASP A 243 -25.43 -11.98 4.20
C ASP A 243 -26.61 -11.85 5.20
N GLN A 244 -27.75 -12.50 4.95
CA GLN A 244 -28.93 -12.39 5.80
C GLN A 244 -28.91 -13.28 7.05
N GLN A 245 -28.09 -14.35 7.10
CA GLN A 245 -28.11 -15.33 8.20
C GLN A 245 -27.22 -14.97 9.41
N GLN A 246 -26.28 -14.01 9.31
CA GLN A 246 -25.33 -13.65 10.39
C GLN A 246 -25.77 -12.45 11.26
N LYS A 247 -27.03 -11.98 11.14
CA LYS A 247 -27.41 -10.60 11.49
C LYS A 247 -27.93 -10.30 12.91
N SER A 248 -27.96 -11.22 13.87
CA SER A 248 -28.49 -10.85 15.20
C SER A 248 -28.14 -11.83 16.31
N ASN A 249 -27.26 -11.39 17.24
CA ASN A 249 -27.24 -11.65 18.71
C ASN A 249 -25.80 -11.48 19.26
N ILE A 250 -25.59 -10.53 20.18
CA ILE A 250 -24.33 -10.40 20.94
C ILE A 250 -24.57 -10.94 22.34
N THR A 251 -23.79 -11.94 22.75
CA THR A 251 -23.96 -12.67 24.01
C THR A 251 -22.63 -12.80 24.74
N LEU A 252 -22.60 -12.44 26.03
CA LEU A 252 -21.45 -12.57 26.91
C LEU A 252 -21.55 -13.88 27.70
N TYR A 253 -20.43 -14.61 27.81
CA TYR A 253 -20.31 -15.85 28.55
C TYR A 253 -19.14 -15.77 29.55
N SER A 254 -19.27 -16.46 30.69
CA SER A 254 -18.25 -16.53 31.75
C SER A 254 -17.94 -17.98 32.14
N ASP A 255 -16.74 -18.15 32.72
CA ASP A 255 -16.19 -19.42 33.22
C ASP A 255 -15.97 -19.41 34.75
N ALA A 256 -16.73 -18.59 35.51
CA ALA A 256 -16.54 -18.36 36.95
C ALA A 256 -16.59 -19.61 37.88
N ALA A 257 -16.79 -20.82 37.36
CA ALA A 257 -16.90 -22.05 38.14
C ALA A 257 -15.69 -23.01 38.02
N GLY A 258 -14.68 -22.72 37.18
CA GLY A 258 -13.50 -23.58 37.03
C GLY A 258 -13.77 -25.00 36.51
N GLN A 259 -15.02 -25.30 36.14
CA GLN A 259 -15.44 -26.44 35.34
C GLN A 259 -15.94 -25.86 34.02
N LEU A 260 -15.39 -26.39 32.91
CA LEU A 260 -15.62 -26.10 31.48
C LEU A 260 -17.10 -25.93 31.02
N ALA A 261 -17.89 -25.11 31.71
CA ALA A 261 -19.31 -24.89 31.50
C ALA A 261 -19.49 -23.41 31.19
N ILE A 262 -19.48 -23.11 29.89
CA ILE A 262 -19.69 -21.76 29.35
C ILE A 262 -21.14 -21.37 29.66
N THR A 263 -21.33 -20.49 30.64
CA THR A 263 -22.66 -20.01 31.06
C THR A 263 -22.94 -18.65 30.46
N GLU A 264 -24.14 -18.46 29.91
CA GLU A 264 -24.59 -17.18 29.39
C GLU A 264 -24.77 -16.19 30.55
N VAL A 265 -24.02 -15.09 30.50
CA VAL A 265 -24.02 -14.03 31.52
C VAL A 265 -25.05 -12.97 31.16
N ALA A 266 -25.09 -12.54 29.89
CA ALA A 266 -26.00 -11.53 29.39
C ALA A 266 -26.06 -11.50 27.85
N ALA A 267 -27.24 -11.15 27.32
CA ALA A 267 -27.39 -10.61 25.97
C ALA A 267 -27.60 -9.09 26.04
N ARG A 268 -27.36 -8.36 24.94
CA ARG A 268 -27.47 -6.87 24.90
C ARG A 268 -28.71 -6.33 25.64
N PRO A 269 -28.60 -5.20 26.37
CA PRO A 269 -27.43 -4.32 26.49
C PRO A 269 -26.37 -4.84 27.48
N LEU A 270 -25.10 -4.83 27.06
CA LEU A 270 -23.96 -5.21 27.91
C LEU A 270 -23.44 -3.97 28.64
N VAL A 271 -23.14 -4.07 29.94
CA VAL A 271 -22.50 -3.02 30.74
C VAL A 271 -21.13 -3.48 31.24
N GLN A 272 -20.17 -2.57 31.38
CA GLN A 272 -18.79 -2.91 31.76
C GLN A 272 -18.71 -3.70 33.08
N ASP A 273 -19.61 -3.44 34.03
CA ASP A 273 -19.65 -4.11 35.34
C ASP A 273 -19.89 -5.63 35.25
N LEU A 274 -20.25 -6.15 34.07
CA LEU A 274 -20.37 -7.59 33.82
C LEU A 274 -19.00 -8.29 33.70
N LEU A 275 -17.91 -7.54 33.49
CA LEU A 275 -16.55 -8.07 33.38
C LEU A 275 -15.84 -7.99 34.74
N SER A 276 -15.70 -9.13 35.40
CA SER A 276 -14.88 -9.30 36.59
C SER A 276 -13.41 -9.27 36.22
N HIS A 277 -12.62 -8.42 36.88
CA HIS A 277 -11.17 -8.39 36.73
C HIS A 277 -10.49 -9.74 37.06
N ASP A 278 -11.16 -10.63 37.79
CA ASP A 278 -10.59 -11.91 38.24
C ASP A 278 -10.87 -13.09 37.30
N ASP A 279 -11.60 -12.88 36.20
CA ASP A 279 -12.06 -13.96 35.31
C ASP A 279 -11.78 -13.69 33.82
N CYS A 280 -11.91 -14.74 32.99
CA CYS A 280 -11.92 -14.63 31.53
C CYS A 280 -13.35 -14.77 30.98
N TYR A 281 -13.66 -13.99 29.94
CA TYR A 281 -14.99 -13.94 29.33
C TYR A 281 -14.92 -14.18 27.82
N ILE A 282 -15.98 -14.78 27.26
CA ILE A 282 -16.16 -14.92 25.81
C ILE A 282 -17.36 -14.05 25.41
N LEU A 283 -17.16 -13.12 24.49
CA LEU A 283 -18.21 -12.32 23.90
C LEU A 283 -18.43 -12.80 22.46
N ASP A 284 -19.58 -13.39 22.22
CA ASP A 284 -20.00 -13.97 20.95
C ASP A 284 -20.83 -12.98 20.15
N GLN A 285 -20.40 -12.67 18.94
CA GLN A 285 -21.16 -11.89 17.96
C GLN A 285 -21.82 -12.82 16.92
N SER A 286 -22.60 -13.80 17.38
CA SER A 286 -23.30 -14.80 16.54
C SER A 286 -22.39 -15.50 15.53
N GLY A 287 -21.16 -15.83 15.93
CA GLY A 287 -20.19 -16.49 15.05
C GLY A 287 -19.57 -15.61 13.96
N ALA A 288 -19.93 -14.32 13.86
CA ALA A 288 -19.26 -13.38 12.96
C ALA A 288 -17.87 -12.99 13.49
N LYS A 289 -17.75 -12.82 14.82
CA LYS A 289 -16.50 -12.57 15.52
C LYS A 289 -16.65 -12.98 16.98
N ILE A 290 -15.60 -13.56 17.55
CA ILE A 290 -15.53 -13.92 18.97
C ILE A 290 -14.47 -13.04 19.63
N TYR A 291 -14.82 -12.43 20.76
CA TYR A 291 -13.86 -11.73 21.62
C TYR A 291 -13.61 -12.54 22.88
N VAL A 292 -12.36 -12.57 23.34
CA VAL A 292 -11.95 -13.23 24.58
C VAL A 292 -11.32 -12.18 25.47
N TRP A 293 -12.02 -11.76 26.52
CA TRP A 293 -11.52 -10.76 27.44
C TRP A 293 -10.86 -11.44 28.64
N LYS A 294 -9.60 -11.09 28.94
CA LYS A 294 -8.77 -11.70 29.98
C LYS A 294 -8.61 -10.73 31.16
N GLY A 295 -9.29 -10.99 32.27
CA GLY A 295 -9.20 -10.19 33.50
C GLY A 295 -7.78 -10.13 34.06
N LYS A 296 -7.36 -8.98 34.60
CA LYS A 296 -6.01 -8.78 35.15
C LYS A 296 -5.70 -9.70 36.33
N GLY A 297 -6.70 -10.01 37.16
CA GLY A 297 -6.67 -10.94 38.29
C GLY A 297 -6.88 -12.41 37.92
N ALA A 298 -7.29 -12.71 36.68
CA ALA A 298 -7.48 -14.09 36.22
C ALA A 298 -6.19 -14.92 36.31
N THR A 299 -6.35 -16.22 36.60
CA THR A 299 -5.20 -17.09 36.84
C THR A 299 -4.36 -17.26 35.57
N LYS A 300 -3.05 -17.50 35.72
CA LYS A 300 -2.16 -17.72 34.57
C LYS A 300 -2.63 -18.88 33.68
N VAL A 301 -3.20 -19.92 34.30
CA VAL A 301 -3.75 -21.09 33.59
C VAL A 301 -4.98 -20.71 32.76
N GLU A 302 -5.89 -19.90 33.31
CA GLU A 302 -7.07 -19.43 32.57
C GLU A 302 -6.71 -18.50 31.41
N LYS A 303 -5.76 -17.59 31.61
CA LYS A 303 -5.26 -16.69 30.56
C LYS A 303 -4.62 -17.47 29.41
N GLN A 304 -3.84 -18.50 29.71
CA GLN A 304 -3.21 -19.38 28.72
C GLN A 304 -4.23 -20.28 28.01
N ALA A 305 -5.28 -20.72 28.70
CA ALA A 305 -6.33 -21.56 28.13
C ALA A 305 -7.39 -20.77 27.33
N ALA A 306 -7.42 -19.44 27.44
CA ALA A 306 -8.50 -18.59 26.93
C ALA A 306 -8.72 -18.73 25.41
N MET A 307 -7.64 -18.78 24.61
CA MET A 307 -7.72 -18.98 23.16
C MET A 307 -8.26 -20.38 22.82
N SER A 308 -7.79 -21.43 23.50
CA SER A 308 -8.29 -22.81 23.29
C SER A 308 -9.78 -22.90 23.61
N LYS A 309 -10.23 -22.24 24.68
CA LYS A 309 -11.65 -22.21 25.08
C LYS A 309 -12.52 -21.52 24.03
N ALA A 310 -12.03 -20.45 23.39
CA ALA A 310 -12.75 -19.80 22.30
C ALA A 310 -12.89 -20.70 21.06
N LEU A 311 -11.84 -21.48 20.74
CA LEU A 311 -11.89 -22.45 19.66
C LEU A 311 -12.86 -23.62 19.97
N ASP A 312 -12.87 -24.09 21.22
CA ASP A 312 -13.81 -25.12 21.65
C ASP A 312 -15.25 -24.58 21.70
N PHE A 313 -15.43 -23.30 22.05
CA PHE A 313 -16.73 -22.61 21.99
C PHE A 313 -17.26 -22.50 20.55
N ILE A 314 -16.41 -22.16 19.58
CA ILE A 314 -16.76 -22.15 18.14
C ILE A 314 -17.25 -23.54 17.71
N LYS A 315 -16.53 -24.61 18.09
CA LYS A 315 -16.95 -25.99 17.80
C LYS A 315 -18.27 -26.36 18.47
N MET A 316 -18.43 -26.00 19.75
CA MET A 316 -19.63 -26.29 20.54
C MET A 316 -20.89 -25.61 19.96
N LYS A 317 -20.76 -24.37 19.52
CA LYS A 317 -21.85 -23.60 18.88
C LYS A 317 -22.09 -23.97 17.42
N GLY A 318 -21.23 -24.81 16.83
CA GLY A 318 -21.31 -25.20 15.42
C GLY A 318 -20.98 -24.07 14.44
N TYR A 319 -20.21 -23.06 14.88
CA TYR A 319 -19.76 -21.96 14.02
C TYR A 319 -18.66 -22.44 13.04
N PRO A 320 -18.51 -21.77 11.88
CA PRO A 320 -17.42 -22.07 10.95
C PRO A 320 -16.04 -21.98 11.61
N SER A 321 -15.12 -22.88 11.24
CA SER A 321 -13.72 -22.82 11.71
C SER A 321 -12.97 -21.55 11.26
N SER A 322 -13.53 -20.84 10.28
CA SER A 322 -13.08 -19.54 9.80
C SER A 322 -13.54 -18.35 10.66
N THR A 323 -14.33 -18.56 11.71
CA THR A 323 -14.72 -17.47 12.64
C THR A 323 -13.49 -16.86 13.32
N ASN A 324 -13.39 -15.53 13.24
CA ASN A 324 -12.28 -14.77 13.83
C ASN A 324 -12.36 -14.72 15.36
N VAL A 325 -11.20 -14.74 16.01
CA VAL A 325 -11.07 -14.63 17.46
C VAL A 325 -10.10 -13.51 17.80
N GLU A 326 -10.54 -12.54 18.61
CA GLU A 326 -9.71 -11.46 19.16
C GLU A 326 -9.59 -11.63 20.68
N THR A 327 -8.39 -11.69 21.22
CA THR A 327 -8.13 -11.79 22.65
C THR A 327 -7.66 -10.46 23.19
N VAL A 328 -8.38 -9.96 24.19
CA VAL A 328 -8.25 -8.61 24.74
C VAL A 328 -7.82 -8.71 26.21
N ASN A 329 -6.77 -7.99 26.60
CA ASN A 329 -6.37 -7.89 28.00
C ASN A 329 -7.16 -6.80 28.72
N ASP A 330 -7.50 -7.04 29.99
CA ASP A 330 -8.07 -6.05 30.90
C ASP A 330 -7.18 -4.81 31.02
N GLY A 331 -7.72 -3.65 30.65
CA GLY A 331 -7.02 -2.36 30.56
C GLY A 331 -6.38 -2.07 29.19
N ALA A 332 -6.33 -3.04 28.28
CA ALA A 332 -5.82 -2.91 26.91
C ALA A 332 -6.95 -3.05 25.86
N GLU A 333 -8.18 -2.70 26.22
CA GLU A 333 -9.32 -2.95 25.34
C GLU A 333 -9.33 -2.04 24.11
N SER A 334 -9.50 -2.64 22.94
CA SER A 334 -9.61 -1.93 21.66
C SER A 334 -10.90 -1.09 21.62
N ALA A 335 -10.90 -0.01 20.83
CA ALA A 335 -12.13 0.78 20.62
C ALA A 335 -13.29 -0.09 20.09
N MET A 336 -12.95 -1.08 19.25
CA MET A 336 -13.90 -2.04 18.69
C MET A 336 -14.51 -2.99 19.72
N PHE A 337 -13.80 -3.31 20.80
CA PHE A 337 -14.33 -4.07 21.93
C PHE A 337 -15.18 -3.18 22.85
N LYS A 338 -14.70 -1.96 23.17
CA LYS A 338 -15.38 -1.01 24.07
C LYS A 338 -16.78 -0.63 23.59
N GLN A 339 -16.97 -0.41 22.29
CA GLN A 339 -18.28 -0.08 21.69
C GLN A 339 -19.35 -1.19 21.84
N LEU A 340 -18.96 -2.42 22.19
CA LEU A 340 -19.90 -3.52 22.37
C LEU A 340 -20.68 -3.40 23.70
N PHE A 341 -20.25 -2.48 24.58
CA PHE A 341 -20.84 -2.19 25.88
C PHE A 341 -21.50 -0.81 25.88
N GLN A 342 -22.65 -0.68 26.55
CA GLN A 342 -23.46 0.53 26.63
C GLN A 342 -22.75 1.71 27.31
N LYS A 343 -21.86 1.40 28.27
CA LYS A 343 -21.08 2.37 29.02
C LYS A 343 -19.74 1.76 29.39
N TRP A 344 -18.66 2.42 29.02
CA TRP A 344 -17.29 2.01 29.32
C TRP A 344 -16.53 3.16 29.96
N SER A 345 -15.96 2.93 31.15
CA SER A 345 -15.22 3.91 31.94
C SER A 345 -13.86 3.35 32.34
N VAL A 346 -12.80 4.15 32.20
CA VAL A 346 -11.44 3.77 32.61
C VAL A 346 -11.18 4.38 33.99
N LYS A 347 -11.06 3.55 35.04
CA LYS A 347 -10.62 4.04 36.36
C LYS A 347 -9.21 4.62 36.21
N ASP A 348 -9.00 5.80 36.79
CA ASP A 348 -7.80 6.65 36.70
C ASP A 348 -7.62 7.47 35.39
N GLN A 349 -8.58 7.45 34.45
CA GLN A 349 -8.74 8.55 33.49
C GLN A 349 -9.62 9.64 34.12
N THR A 350 -8.99 10.75 34.53
CA THR A 350 -9.69 11.94 35.01
C THR A 350 -10.52 12.59 33.91
N THR A 351 -11.78 12.88 34.23
CA THR A 351 -12.58 13.95 33.60
C THR A 351 -11.90 15.30 33.80
N GLY A 352 -11.50 15.96 32.71
CA GLY A 352 -11.12 17.38 32.68
C GLY A 352 -9.62 17.69 32.55
N LEU A 353 -9.30 18.66 31.68
CA LEU A 353 -7.95 19.19 31.42
C LEU A 353 -7.61 20.35 32.37
N GLY A 354 -6.46 20.27 33.05
CA GLY A 354 -5.87 21.44 33.73
C GLY A 354 -4.86 21.12 34.83
N LYS A 355 -3.57 21.33 34.53
CA LYS A 355 -2.40 21.48 35.41
C LYS A 355 -1.96 20.26 36.24
N ILE A 356 -0.80 19.73 35.82
CA ILE A 356 0.07 18.85 36.59
C ILE A 356 0.62 19.61 37.80
N PHE A 357 0.42 19.07 39.01
CA PHE A 357 1.36 19.21 40.11
C PHE A 357 1.40 17.90 40.90
N SER A 358 2.48 17.15 40.74
CA SER A 358 2.88 16.08 41.65
C SER A 358 3.75 16.68 42.76
N PHE A 359 3.28 16.64 44.01
CA PHE A 359 4.13 16.88 45.17
C PHE A 359 4.90 15.61 45.51
N GLY A 360 6.22 15.61 45.28
CA GLY A 360 7.12 14.60 45.85
C GLY A 360 8.42 14.35 45.11
N LYS A 361 9.43 15.21 45.35
CA LYS A 361 10.87 15.04 45.04
C LYS A 361 11.27 14.94 43.55
N ILE A 362 11.56 16.14 43.05
CA ILE A 362 12.39 16.51 41.89
C ILE A 362 13.57 15.54 41.66
N ALA A 363 13.52 14.78 40.56
CA ALA A 363 14.65 14.72 39.64
C ALA A 363 14.29 15.65 38.48
N LYS A 364 15.10 16.69 38.27
CA LYS A 364 14.92 17.64 37.17
C LYS A 364 14.88 16.87 35.85
N VAL A 365 13.71 16.78 35.22
CA VAL A 365 13.64 16.43 33.80
C VAL A 365 14.07 17.68 33.05
N PHE A 366 15.29 17.66 32.53
CA PHE A 366 15.72 18.60 31.52
C PHE A 366 14.84 18.37 30.29
N GLN A 367 14.15 19.42 29.82
CA GLN A 367 13.69 19.46 28.43
C GLN A 367 14.94 19.63 27.58
N ASP A 368 15.51 18.51 27.11
CA ASP A 368 16.50 18.59 26.06
C ASP A 368 15.79 19.02 24.78
N LYS A 369 16.28 20.12 24.18
CA LYS A 369 15.93 20.49 22.82
C LYS A 369 16.28 19.32 21.89
N PHE A 370 15.43 19.08 20.89
CA PHE A 370 15.70 18.12 19.82
C PHE A 370 17.05 18.44 19.18
N ASP A 371 18.05 17.59 19.45
CA ASP A 371 19.40 17.74 18.93
C ASP A 371 19.64 16.67 17.87
N VAL A 372 19.52 17.10 16.61
CA VAL A 372 19.62 16.24 15.43
C VAL A 372 20.99 15.54 15.37
N THR A 373 22.02 16.13 15.99
CA THR A 373 23.36 15.56 16.02
C THR A 373 23.46 14.28 16.86
N LEU A 374 22.48 13.98 17.70
CA LEU A 374 22.48 12.77 18.54
C LEU A 374 21.75 11.58 17.90
N LEU A 375 21.13 11.73 16.72
CA LEU A 375 20.34 10.67 16.07
C LEU A 375 21.15 9.40 15.78
N HIS A 376 22.41 9.53 15.36
CA HIS A 376 23.31 8.40 15.10
C HIS A 376 23.69 7.61 16.38
N THR A 377 23.41 8.15 17.57
CA THR A 377 23.72 7.53 18.87
C THR A 377 22.51 6.97 19.60
N LYS A 378 21.28 7.25 19.13
CA LYS A 378 20.02 6.89 19.81
C LYS A 378 18.97 6.33 18.82
N PRO A 379 19.04 5.01 18.52
CA PRO A 379 18.13 4.35 17.56
C PRO A 379 16.63 4.51 17.90
N GLU A 380 16.28 4.62 19.18
CA GLU A 380 14.91 4.79 19.64
C GLU A 380 14.30 6.16 19.27
N VAL A 381 15.11 7.22 19.21
CA VAL A 381 14.66 8.56 18.78
C VAL A 381 14.53 8.62 17.26
N ALA A 382 15.47 7.98 16.55
CA ALA A 382 15.42 7.79 15.10
C ALA A 382 14.14 7.07 14.64
N ALA A 383 13.77 5.97 15.30
CA ALA A 383 12.56 5.21 15.00
C ALA A 383 11.26 5.97 15.33
N GLN A 384 11.23 6.73 16.42
CA GLN A 384 10.06 7.54 16.81
C GLN A 384 9.77 8.68 15.82
N GLU A 385 10.80 9.31 15.28
CA GLU A 385 10.68 10.41 14.31
C GLU A 385 10.65 9.91 12.84
N ARG A 386 10.77 8.59 12.62
CA ARG A 386 10.98 7.96 11.29
C ARG A 386 12.17 8.56 10.52
N MET A 387 13.22 8.90 11.24
CA MET A 387 14.44 9.54 10.76
C MET A 387 15.60 8.55 10.88
N VAL A 388 16.20 8.09 9.77
CA VAL A 388 17.34 7.15 9.85
C VAL A 388 18.64 7.85 10.25
N ASP A 389 18.74 9.16 9.99
CA ASP A 389 19.79 10.06 10.44
C ASP A 389 19.27 11.53 10.44
N ASP A 390 20.18 12.49 10.48
CA ASP A 390 19.86 13.93 10.47
C ASP A 390 19.64 14.55 9.07
N GLY A 391 19.64 13.74 8.01
CA GLY A 391 19.57 14.23 6.63
C GLY A 391 20.87 14.84 6.11
N SER A 392 22.03 14.59 6.76
CA SER A 392 23.33 15.15 6.37
C SER A 392 24.19 14.32 5.41
N GLY A 393 23.73 13.11 5.08
CA GLY A 393 24.36 12.20 4.14
C GLY A 393 24.46 12.74 2.71
N LYS A 394 25.17 11.98 1.87
CA LYS A 394 25.37 12.30 0.45
C LYS A 394 24.10 11.93 -0.33
N MET A 395 23.58 12.85 -1.13
CA MET A 395 22.46 12.55 -2.03
C MET A 395 22.86 12.66 -3.51
N GLU A 396 22.24 11.83 -4.34
CA GLU A 396 22.27 11.87 -5.79
C GLU A 396 20.83 11.82 -6.29
N VAL A 397 20.46 12.77 -7.16
CA VAL A 397 19.10 12.93 -7.65
C VAL A 397 19.09 12.77 -9.17
N TRP A 398 18.18 11.94 -9.66
CA TRP A 398 17.88 11.76 -11.07
C TRP A 398 16.41 12.05 -11.33
N ARG A 399 16.12 12.50 -12.53
CA ARG A 399 14.78 12.64 -13.10
C ARG A 399 14.62 11.59 -14.20
N ILE A 400 13.41 11.09 -14.36
CA ILE A 400 13.05 10.24 -15.49
C ILE A 400 12.75 11.12 -16.70
N GLU A 401 13.48 10.92 -17.79
CA GLU A 401 13.22 11.56 -19.08
C GLU A 401 13.35 10.54 -20.20
N ASN A 402 12.33 10.46 -21.06
CA ASN A 402 12.32 9.49 -22.17
C ASN A 402 12.62 8.06 -21.68
N LEU A 403 12.10 7.70 -20.49
CA LEU A 403 12.30 6.40 -19.81
C LEU A 403 13.73 6.12 -19.29
N GLU A 404 14.63 7.11 -19.35
CA GLU A 404 16.01 6.99 -18.86
C GLU A 404 16.27 7.89 -17.64
N LEU A 405 17.36 7.58 -16.90
CA LEU A 405 17.81 8.38 -15.76
C LEU A 405 18.67 9.55 -16.22
N VAL A 406 18.17 10.76 -16.02
CA VAL A 406 18.92 11.99 -16.27
C VAL A 406 19.31 12.63 -14.93
N PRO A 407 20.61 12.83 -14.66
CA PRO A 407 21.06 13.48 -13.43
C PRO A 407 20.51 14.90 -13.29
N VAL A 408 19.97 15.22 -12.12
CA VAL A 408 19.55 16.58 -11.78
C VAL A 408 20.78 17.36 -11.31
N GLU A 409 20.90 18.62 -11.73
CA GLU A 409 22.01 19.47 -11.30
C GLU A 409 21.84 19.85 -9.81
N ARG A 410 22.94 19.91 -9.06
CA ARG A 410 22.91 20.08 -7.59
C ARG A 410 22.17 21.32 -7.10
N GLN A 411 22.15 22.40 -7.89
CA GLN A 411 21.41 23.62 -7.53
C GLN A 411 19.88 23.40 -7.49
N TRP A 412 19.39 22.37 -8.20
CA TRP A 412 17.98 22.01 -8.27
C TRP A 412 17.60 20.86 -7.32
N TYR A 413 18.50 20.48 -6.40
CA TYR A 413 18.17 19.51 -5.36
C TYR A 413 17.15 20.12 -4.40
N GLY A 414 16.05 19.40 -4.17
CA GLY A 414 14.92 19.90 -3.39
C GLY A 414 13.79 20.47 -4.24
N PHE A 415 13.95 20.62 -5.56
CA PHE A 415 12.91 21.12 -6.46
C PHE A 415 12.29 19.95 -7.26
N PHE A 416 11.02 19.67 -6.99
CA PHE A 416 10.27 18.58 -7.61
C PHE A 416 9.10 19.14 -8.40
N TYR A 417 8.83 18.56 -9.58
CA TYR A 417 7.73 18.98 -10.44
C TYR A 417 6.71 17.85 -10.51
N GLY A 418 5.43 18.17 -10.26
CA GLY A 418 4.36 17.19 -10.25
C GLY A 418 4.12 16.49 -11.58
N GLY A 419 4.67 16.98 -12.70
CA GLY A 419 4.65 16.29 -14.00
C GLY A 419 5.80 15.32 -14.24
N ASP A 420 6.73 15.16 -13.30
CA ASP A 420 7.93 14.31 -13.45
C ASP A 420 8.01 13.22 -12.37
N CYS A 421 8.84 12.21 -12.61
CA CYS A 421 9.27 11.25 -11.59
C CYS A 421 10.77 11.40 -11.29
N TYR A 422 11.15 11.20 -10.02
CA TYR A 422 12.52 11.37 -9.56
C TYR A 422 12.98 10.18 -8.73
N LEU A 423 14.26 9.85 -8.86
CA LEU A 423 14.96 8.93 -7.98
C LEU A 423 15.95 9.73 -7.13
N VAL A 424 15.91 9.55 -5.82
CA VAL A 424 16.86 10.18 -4.88
C VAL A 424 17.57 9.07 -4.12
N LEU A 425 18.84 8.82 -4.47
CA LEU A 425 19.70 7.93 -3.70
C LEU A 425 20.37 8.73 -2.60
N TYR A 426 20.07 8.38 -1.36
CA TYR A 426 20.65 8.95 -0.17
C TYR A 426 21.60 7.96 0.49
N THR A 427 22.83 8.37 0.74
CA THR A 427 23.89 7.57 1.37
C THR A 427 24.23 8.19 2.72
N TYR A 428 24.10 7.41 3.78
CA TYR A 428 24.43 7.81 5.14
C TYR A 428 25.34 6.79 5.80
N GLU A 429 26.08 7.19 6.82
CA GLU A 429 27.01 6.31 7.53
C GLU A 429 26.47 5.91 8.89
N VAL A 430 26.49 4.61 9.17
CA VAL A 430 26.19 4.06 10.49
C VAL A 430 27.37 3.21 10.91
N ASN A 431 28.01 3.57 12.03
CA ASN A 431 29.18 2.86 12.57
C ASN A 431 30.32 2.68 11.54
N GLY A 432 30.54 3.69 10.69
CA GLY A 432 31.58 3.66 9.64
C GLY A 432 31.26 2.74 8.45
N LYS A 433 30.01 2.28 8.32
CA LYS A 433 29.52 1.55 7.14
C LYS A 433 28.49 2.39 6.37
N PRO A 434 28.62 2.50 5.04
CA PRO A 434 27.63 3.18 4.23
C PRO A 434 26.33 2.38 4.18
N HIS A 435 25.22 3.08 4.30
CA HIS A 435 23.86 2.58 4.13
C HIS A 435 23.15 3.48 3.13
N TYR A 436 22.15 2.93 2.44
CA TYR A 436 21.54 3.58 1.28
C TYR A 436 20.01 3.59 1.41
N ILE A 437 19.39 4.69 1.03
CA ILE A 437 17.94 4.81 0.81
C ILE A 437 17.73 5.28 -0.61
N LEU A 438 16.87 4.61 -1.36
CA LEU A 438 16.46 5.03 -2.69
C LEU A 438 15.00 5.49 -2.64
N TYR A 439 14.78 6.80 -2.65
CA TYR A 439 13.43 7.35 -2.77
C TYR A 439 12.99 7.38 -4.23
N ILE A 440 11.78 6.93 -4.49
CA ILE A 440 11.11 6.98 -5.79
C ILE A 440 9.97 7.98 -5.65
N TRP A 441 10.24 9.26 -5.94
CA TRP A 441 9.25 10.32 -5.85
C TRP A 441 8.45 10.41 -7.14
N GLN A 442 7.13 10.41 -7.02
CA GLN A 442 6.20 10.37 -8.15
C GLN A 442 5.25 11.56 -8.11
N GLY A 443 5.35 12.41 -9.13
CA GLY A 443 4.47 13.55 -9.33
C GLY A 443 3.04 13.11 -9.63
N ARG A 444 2.06 13.90 -9.17
CA ARG A 444 0.63 13.62 -9.36
C ARG A 444 0.23 13.61 -10.84
N HIS A 445 0.85 14.46 -11.66
CA HIS A 445 0.60 14.61 -13.10
C HIS A 445 1.65 13.93 -13.97
N ALA A 446 2.54 13.12 -13.39
CA ALA A 446 3.51 12.36 -14.16
C ALA A 446 2.81 11.34 -15.07
N SER A 447 3.36 11.16 -16.28
CA SER A 447 2.78 10.25 -17.25
C SER A 447 2.97 8.78 -16.83
N GLN A 448 2.09 7.90 -17.32
CA GLN A 448 2.06 6.50 -16.89
C GLN A 448 3.32 5.73 -17.27
N ASP A 449 3.88 6.04 -18.44
CA ASP A 449 5.16 5.52 -18.91
C ASP A 449 6.32 5.96 -18.02
N GLU A 450 6.30 7.17 -17.49
CA GLU A 450 7.31 7.66 -16.54
C GLU A 450 7.17 7.06 -15.15
N LEU A 451 5.94 6.86 -14.68
CA LEU A 451 5.69 6.12 -13.44
C LEU A 451 6.24 4.69 -13.56
N ALA A 452 6.01 4.01 -14.69
CA ALA A 452 6.56 2.68 -14.94
C ALA A 452 8.09 2.69 -15.06
N ALA A 453 8.65 3.66 -15.81
CA ALA A 453 10.09 3.82 -15.94
C ALA A 453 10.76 4.15 -14.60
N SER A 454 10.15 4.94 -13.73
CA SER A 454 10.69 5.24 -12.40
C SER A 454 10.88 3.98 -11.54
N ALA A 455 9.92 3.04 -11.62
CA ALA A 455 10.02 1.76 -10.92
C ALA A 455 11.10 0.86 -11.55
N TYR A 456 11.16 0.81 -12.89
CA TYR A 456 12.19 0.04 -13.60
C TYR A 456 13.61 0.55 -13.30
N GLN A 457 13.81 1.86 -13.40
CA GLN A 457 15.10 2.49 -13.15
C GLN A 457 15.52 2.35 -11.68
N ALA A 458 14.57 2.31 -10.74
CA ALA A 458 14.89 2.10 -9.33
C ALA A 458 15.51 0.72 -9.08
N VAL A 459 15.03 -0.32 -9.78
CA VAL A 459 15.61 -1.67 -9.72
C VAL A 459 17.03 -1.69 -10.30
N GLU A 460 17.28 -0.95 -11.39
CA GLU A 460 18.62 -0.90 -11.98
C GLU A 460 19.61 -0.17 -11.08
N VAL A 461 19.20 0.93 -10.44
CA VAL A 461 20.01 1.61 -9.42
C VAL A 461 20.26 0.68 -8.24
N ASP A 462 19.24 0.01 -7.71
CA ASP A 462 19.38 -0.95 -6.61
C ASP A 462 20.38 -2.06 -6.89
N ARG A 463 20.35 -2.61 -8.11
CA ARG A 463 21.30 -3.62 -8.60
C ARG A 463 22.75 -3.12 -8.64
N GLN A 464 22.98 -1.85 -8.96
CA GLN A 464 24.34 -1.27 -8.96
C GLN A 464 24.96 -1.23 -7.55
N PHE A 465 24.13 -1.30 -6.51
CA PHE A 465 24.53 -1.34 -5.11
C PHE A 465 24.27 -2.71 -4.47
N ASP A 466 24.26 -3.78 -5.27
CA ASP A 466 24.07 -5.17 -4.84
C ASP A 466 22.78 -5.40 -4.01
N GLY A 467 21.73 -4.63 -4.27
CA GLY A 467 20.45 -4.70 -3.53
C GLY A 467 20.52 -4.15 -2.10
N ALA A 468 21.56 -3.39 -1.77
CA ALA A 468 21.71 -2.75 -0.46
C ALA A 468 20.74 -1.58 -0.17
N PRO A 469 20.30 -0.77 -1.17
CA PRO A 469 19.38 0.33 -0.92
C PRO A 469 18.00 -0.06 -0.39
N MET A 470 17.55 0.63 0.67
CA MET A 470 16.16 0.59 1.09
C MET A 470 15.31 1.45 0.13
N GLN A 471 14.48 0.81 -0.69
CA GLN A 471 13.60 1.52 -1.62
C GLN A 471 12.35 2.06 -0.93
N VAL A 472 12.04 3.34 -1.13
CA VAL A 472 10.89 4.02 -0.53
C VAL A 472 10.12 4.78 -1.61
N ARG A 473 8.89 4.35 -1.90
CA ARG A 473 8.01 5.06 -2.82
C ARG A 473 7.36 6.25 -2.14
N VAL A 474 7.46 7.43 -2.75
CA VAL A 474 6.92 8.69 -2.24
C VAL A 474 5.98 9.27 -3.29
N SER A 475 4.70 9.39 -2.96
CA SER A 475 3.75 10.12 -3.79
C SER A 475 3.79 11.59 -3.42
N MET A 476 3.66 12.46 -4.41
CA MET A 476 3.51 13.91 -4.22
C MET A 476 2.46 14.21 -3.13
N GLY A 477 2.83 15.02 -2.14
CA GLY A 477 2.00 15.38 -0.99
C GLY A 477 2.14 14.46 0.22
N LYS A 478 2.69 13.25 0.05
CA LYS A 478 2.89 12.22 1.10
C LYS A 478 4.38 12.04 1.45
N GLU A 479 5.16 13.11 1.39
CA GLU A 479 6.59 13.07 1.69
C GLU A 479 6.86 12.69 3.16
N PRO A 480 7.63 11.61 3.44
CA PRO A 480 7.96 11.25 4.80
C PRO A 480 8.96 12.25 5.41
N ARG A 481 8.97 12.35 6.74
CA ARG A 481 9.81 13.31 7.47
C ARG A 481 11.29 13.25 7.08
N HIS A 482 11.86 12.05 6.96
CA HIS A 482 13.24 11.91 6.52
C HIS A 482 13.49 12.47 5.12
N PHE A 483 12.56 12.24 4.17
CA PHE A 483 12.68 12.80 2.83
C PHE A 483 12.63 14.34 2.85
N MET A 484 11.86 14.96 3.74
CA MET A 484 11.88 16.42 3.88
C MET A 484 13.20 16.91 4.49
N ALA A 485 13.71 16.18 5.50
CA ALA A 485 14.90 16.54 6.23
C ALA A 485 16.20 16.52 5.40
N ILE A 486 16.33 15.61 4.42
CA ILE A 486 17.52 15.59 3.54
C ILE A 486 17.68 16.92 2.77
N PHE A 487 16.59 17.64 2.50
CA PHE A 487 16.61 18.94 1.82
C PHE A 487 16.76 20.13 2.77
N ARG A 488 16.81 19.92 4.09
CA ARG A 488 17.10 20.94 5.11
C ARG A 488 16.23 22.20 4.99
N GLY A 489 14.94 22.00 4.80
CA GLY A 489 13.93 23.07 4.66
C GLY A 489 13.86 23.69 3.26
N LYS A 490 14.52 23.08 2.26
CA LYS A 490 14.55 23.54 0.86
C LYS A 490 13.71 22.69 -0.08
N LEU A 491 12.74 21.95 0.45
CA LEU A 491 11.84 21.14 -0.36
C LEU A 491 10.77 22.04 -0.99
N VAL A 492 10.78 22.14 -2.32
CA VAL A 492 9.84 22.91 -3.13
C VAL A 492 9.21 21.96 -4.15
N ILE A 493 7.88 21.89 -4.16
CA ILE A 493 7.10 21.03 -5.03
C ILE A 493 6.24 21.92 -5.92
N TYR A 494 6.47 21.89 -7.22
CA TYR A 494 5.62 22.54 -8.22
C TYR A 494 4.43 21.64 -8.53
N GLU A 495 3.25 22.22 -8.69
CA GLU A 495 2.01 21.45 -8.84
C GLU A 495 2.08 20.62 -10.11
N GLY A 496 2.56 21.20 -11.22
CA GLY A 496 2.75 20.52 -12.49
C GLY A 496 4.05 20.90 -13.19
N GLY A 497 4.03 20.85 -14.53
CA GLY A 497 5.17 21.18 -15.38
C GLY A 497 6.29 20.14 -15.31
N THR A 498 7.43 20.49 -15.90
CA THR A 498 8.64 19.65 -15.90
C THR A 498 9.89 20.49 -15.80
N SER A 499 10.93 19.94 -15.17
CA SER A 499 12.27 20.55 -15.10
C SER A 499 13.20 20.14 -16.27
N ARG A 500 12.67 19.50 -17.32
CA ARG A 500 13.40 19.06 -18.53
C ARG A 500 14.09 20.19 -19.27
N LYS A 501 15.29 19.89 -19.81
CA LYS A 501 16.01 20.83 -20.69
C LYS A 501 15.27 20.96 -22.02
N GLY A 502 14.98 22.18 -22.45
CA GLY A 502 14.24 22.46 -23.69
C GLY A 502 12.73 22.50 -23.52
N ASN A 503 12.21 22.54 -22.29
CA ASN A 503 10.80 22.82 -22.05
C ASN A 503 10.44 24.19 -22.63
N ALA A 504 9.46 24.21 -23.54
CA ALA A 504 9.05 25.41 -24.29
C ALA A 504 7.96 26.21 -23.55
N GLU A 505 7.47 25.71 -22.42
CA GLU A 505 6.47 26.41 -21.62
C GLU A 505 7.12 27.58 -20.86
N PRO A 506 6.68 28.83 -21.12
CA PRO A 506 7.18 29.98 -20.38
C PRO A 506 6.81 29.86 -18.90
N ASP A 507 7.74 30.24 -18.03
CA ASP A 507 7.50 30.28 -16.58
C ASP A 507 6.28 31.18 -16.30
N PRO A 508 5.25 30.69 -15.57
CA PRO A 508 4.07 31.47 -15.27
C PRO A 508 4.43 32.82 -14.65
N PRO A 509 3.78 33.92 -15.09
CA PRO A 509 4.10 35.26 -14.59
C PRO A 509 3.79 35.44 -13.10
N VAL A 510 2.94 34.58 -12.54
CA VAL A 510 2.52 34.55 -11.14
C VAL A 510 2.50 33.10 -10.67
N ARG A 511 3.16 32.82 -9.55
CA ARG A 511 3.13 31.53 -8.84
C ARG A 511 2.79 31.77 -7.38
N LEU A 512 2.02 30.87 -6.79
CA LEU A 512 1.65 30.92 -5.37
C LEU A 512 2.11 29.63 -4.70
N PHE A 513 2.87 29.74 -3.61
CA PHE A 513 3.33 28.59 -2.83
C PHE A 513 2.72 28.63 -1.44
N GLN A 514 2.09 27.54 -1.02
CA GLN A 514 1.73 27.28 0.38
C GLN A 514 2.94 26.67 1.08
N ILE A 515 3.40 27.32 2.16
CA ILE A 515 4.56 26.91 2.94
C ILE A 515 4.07 26.36 4.26
N GLN A 516 4.49 25.15 4.60
CA GLN A 516 4.21 24.50 5.88
C GLN A 516 5.49 23.94 6.49
N GLY A 517 5.52 23.92 7.82
CA GLY A 517 6.59 23.36 8.63
C GLY A 517 7.20 24.40 9.57
N ASN A 518 7.81 23.92 10.65
CA ASN A 518 8.35 24.76 11.73
C ASN A 518 9.86 24.58 11.92
N ASP A 519 10.47 23.63 11.21
CA ASP A 519 11.91 23.41 11.25
C ASP A 519 12.47 22.89 9.91
N LYS A 520 13.79 22.77 9.84
CA LYS A 520 14.51 22.31 8.63
C LYS A 520 14.24 20.84 8.28
N SER A 521 13.67 20.06 9.19
CA SER A 521 13.35 18.66 9.00
C SER A 521 11.96 18.42 8.41
N ASN A 522 11.06 19.41 8.46
CA ASN A 522 9.67 19.24 8.02
C ASN A 522 9.13 20.38 7.15
N THR A 523 9.93 21.41 6.86
CA THR A 523 9.48 22.51 6.01
C THR A 523 9.43 22.12 4.54
N LYS A 524 8.29 22.40 3.90
CA LYS A 524 8.09 22.28 2.45
C LYS A 524 7.23 23.42 1.90
N ALA A 525 7.51 23.81 0.66
CA ALA A 525 6.68 24.72 -0.13
C ALA A 525 6.00 23.93 -1.25
N VAL A 526 4.68 24.01 -1.35
CA VAL A 526 3.91 23.36 -2.42
C VAL A 526 3.21 24.44 -3.23
N GLU A 527 3.42 24.42 -4.54
CA GLU A 527 2.73 25.31 -5.45
C GLU A 527 1.23 25.00 -5.45
N VAL A 528 0.43 26.06 -5.43
CA VAL A 528 -1.03 26.00 -5.54
C VAL A 528 -1.47 26.96 -6.64
N SER A 529 -2.72 26.82 -7.08
CA SER A 529 -3.29 27.75 -8.05
C SER A 529 -3.21 29.19 -7.52
N ALA A 530 -2.70 30.12 -8.34
CA ALA A 530 -2.50 31.53 -7.97
C ALA A 530 -3.81 32.34 -7.94
N PHE A 531 -4.76 31.90 -7.12
CA PHE A 531 -6.03 32.55 -6.87
C PHE A 531 -6.17 32.89 -5.38
N ALA A 532 -6.92 33.95 -5.08
CA ALA A 532 -7.19 34.33 -3.71
C ALA A 532 -7.85 33.20 -2.90
N SER A 533 -8.68 32.36 -3.53
CA SER A 533 -9.35 31.21 -2.90
C SER A 533 -8.42 30.10 -2.43
N SER A 534 -7.16 30.08 -2.89
CA SER A 534 -6.14 29.11 -2.46
C SER A 534 -5.48 29.49 -1.13
N LEU A 535 -5.68 30.72 -0.65
CA LEU A 535 -5.10 31.18 0.62
C LEU A 535 -5.77 30.49 1.82
N ASN A 536 -4.99 30.32 2.88
CA ASN A 536 -5.42 29.71 4.12
C ASN A 536 -4.83 30.44 5.33
N SER A 537 -5.67 30.88 6.26
CA SER A 537 -5.24 31.57 7.48
C SER A 537 -4.29 30.75 8.35
N ASN A 538 -4.27 29.42 8.23
CA ASN A 538 -3.36 28.56 9.01
C ASN A 538 -1.89 28.72 8.63
N ASP A 539 -1.59 29.05 7.38
CA ASP A 539 -0.27 28.82 6.80
C ASP A 539 0.37 30.12 6.29
N VAL A 540 1.61 30.01 5.82
CA VAL A 540 2.33 31.10 5.13
C VAL A 540 2.29 30.87 3.63
N PHE A 541 2.10 31.94 2.86
CA PHE A 541 2.06 31.87 1.40
C PHE A 541 3.11 32.78 0.77
N LEU A 542 3.83 32.28 -0.23
CA LEU A 542 4.72 33.06 -1.08
C LEU A 542 4.09 33.28 -2.44
N LEU A 543 3.71 34.53 -2.74
CA LEU A 543 3.25 34.97 -4.06
C LEU A 543 4.45 35.52 -4.83
N ARG A 544 4.94 34.76 -5.81
CA ARG A 544 6.07 35.11 -6.66
C ARG A 544 5.55 35.69 -7.98
N THR A 545 5.94 36.91 -8.30
CA THR A 545 5.62 37.56 -9.60
C THR A 545 6.87 38.13 -10.26
N GLN A 546 6.74 38.64 -11.49
CA GLN A 546 7.83 39.30 -12.21
C GLN A 546 8.15 40.71 -11.68
N THR A 547 7.20 41.39 -11.03
CA THR A 547 7.33 42.80 -10.60
C THR A 547 7.65 42.96 -9.11
N GLY A 548 7.43 41.91 -8.31
CA GLY A 548 7.69 41.89 -6.87
C GLY A 548 7.18 40.59 -6.23
N HIS A 549 7.65 40.27 -5.02
CA HIS A 549 7.27 39.07 -4.31
C HIS A 549 6.56 39.44 -3.02
N TYR A 550 5.51 38.71 -2.63
CA TYR A 550 4.80 38.92 -1.38
C TYR A 550 4.89 37.67 -0.51
N LEU A 551 5.21 37.84 0.76
CA LEU A 551 5.18 36.80 1.77
C LEU A 551 4.00 37.05 2.70
N TRP A 552 2.89 36.38 2.43
CA TRP A 552 1.63 36.54 3.13
C TRP A 552 1.57 35.65 4.39
N TYR A 553 1.30 36.25 5.54
CA TYR A 553 1.19 35.57 6.82
C TYR A 553 -0.27 35.42 7.22
N GLY A 554 -0.79 34.19 7.16
CA GLY A 554 -2.08 33.85 7.74
C GLY A 554 -2.05 34.07 9.25
N LYS A 555 -3.19 34.46 9.85
CA LYS A 555 -3.26 34.73 11.30
C LYS A 555 -2.89 33.53 12.17
N GLY A 556 -3.20 32.32 11.70
CA GLY A 556 -2.87 31.05 12.36
C GLY A 556 -1.44 30.57 12.11
N SER A 557 -0.69 31.19 11.18
CA SER A 557 0.69 30.78 10.94
C SER A 557 1.58 31.02 12.16
N SER A 558 2.45 30.06 12.45
CA SER A 558 3.32 30.12 13.62
C SER A 558 4.55 31.00 13.42
N GLY A 559 5.15 31.48 14.52
CA GLY A 559 6.40 32.24 14.44
C GLY A 559 7.54 31.50 13.74
N ASP A 560 7.66 30.19 13.99
CA ASP A 560 8.70 29.33 13.41
C ASP A 560 8.46 29.09 11.90
N GLU A 561 7.20 28.88 11.50
CA GLU A 561 6.82 28.73 10.10
C GLU A 561 7.10 30.00 9.29
N ARG A 562 6.81 31.18 9.85
CA ARG A 562 7.16 32.47 9.23
C ARG A 562 8.67 32.65 9.08
N ALA A 563 9.47 32.12 10.01
CA ALA A 563 10.92 32.17 9.92
C ALA A 563 11.45 31.24 8.82
N MET A 564 10.93 30.01 8.75
CA MET A 564 11.26 29.05 7.70
C MET A 564 10.86 29.55 6.31
N ALA A 565 9.70 30.19 6.19
CA ALA A 565 9.24 30.78 4.94
C ALA A 565 10.15 31.90 4.44
N LYS A 566 10.77 32.69 5.33
CA LYS A 566 11.79 33.68 4.94
C LYS A 566 13.05 33.04 4.37
N GLU A 567 13.52 31.92 4.93
CA GLU A 567 14.64 31.17 4.35
C GLU A 567 14.31 30.65 2.94
N LEU A 568 13.07 30.23 2.70
CA LEU A 568 12.60 29.80 1.37
C LEU A 568 12.49 30.94 0.36
N VAL A 569 12.17 32.16 0.80
CA VAL A 569 12.17 33.35 -0.08
C VAL A 569 13.57 33.60 -0.65
N GLU A 570 14.62 33.51 0.17
CA GLU A 570 16.01 33.68 -0.29
C GLU A 570 16.42 32.64 -1.34
N LEU A 571 15.76 31.48 -1.35
CA LEU A 571 15.99 30.41 -2.32
C LEU A 571 15.18 30.59 -3.62
N LEU A 572 13.94 31.08 -3.50
CA LEU A 572 12.96 31.09 -4.61
C LEU A 572 12.89 32.43 -5.36
N CYS A 573 13.42 33.50 -4.79
CA CYS A 573 13.27 34.85 -5.31
C CYS A 573 14.64 35.51 -5.51
N ASP A 574 14.79 36.28 -6.59
CA ASP A 574 16.01 37.05 -6.90
C ASP A 574 16.12 38.36 -6.06
N GLY A 575 15.35 38.45 -4.98
CA GLY A 575 15.20 39.64 -4.13
C GLY A 575 14.40 39.35 -2.86
N SER A 576 14.05 40.39 -2.10
CA SER A 576 13.21 40.26 -0.90
C SER A 576 11.73 40.16 -1.26
N ALA A 577 10.97 39.41 -0.46
CA ALA A 577 9.51 39.45 -0.50
C ALA A 577 8.96 40.44 0.54
N ASP A 578 7.99 41.23 0.14
CA ASP A 578 7.27 42.13 1.02
C ASP A 578 6.36 41.32 1.95
N ALA A 579 6.62 41.44 3.25
CA ALA A 579 5.84 40.75 4.27
C ALA A 579 4.46 41.40 4.41
N VAL A 580 3.40 40.61 4.20
CA VAL A 580 2.02 41.06 4.26
C VAL A 580 1.27 40.25 5.31
N ALA A 581 0.74 40.90 6.34
CA ALA A 581 -0.11 40.23 7.31
C ALA A 581 -1.54 40.10 6.76
N GLU A 582 -2.20 38.98 7.07
CA GLU A 582 -3.62 38.78 6.73
C GLU A 582 -4.48 39.97 7.22
N GLY A 583 -5.25 40.55 6.30
CA GLY A 583 -6.09 41.72 6.51
C GLY A 583 -5.40 43.07 6.27
N GLN A 584 -4.11 43.07 5.96
CA GLN A 584 -3.32 44.27 5.60
C GLN A 584 -2.78 44.19 4.16
N GLU A 585 -3.44 43.43 3.30
CA GLU A 585 -2.98 43.21 1.92
C GLU A 585 -3.18 44.47 1.07
N PRO A 586 -2.16 44.90 0.30
CA PRO A 586 -2.31 46.00 -0.64
C PRO A 586 -3.26 45.62 -1.79
N PRO A 587 -3.92 46.58 -2.46
CA PRO A 587 -4.81 46.29 -3.59
C PRO A 587 -4.12 45.48 -4.71
N GLU A 588 -2.86 45.80 -5.01
CA GLU A 588 -2.05 45.11 -6.02
C GLU A 588 -1.87 43.61 -5.73
N PHE A 589 -1.78 43.22 -4.46
CA PHE A 589 -1.71 41.80 -4.07
C PHE A 589 -2.96 41.03 -4.53
N TRP A 590 -4.14 41.62 -4.38
CA TRP A 590 -5.38 40.99 -4.83
C TRP A 590 -5.51 40.99 -6.35
N ASP A 591 -5.09 42.06 -7.03
CA ASP A 591 -5.11 42.13 -8.49
C ASP A 591 -4.26 41.02 -9.13
N LEU A 592 -3.09 40.73 -8.54
CA LEU A 592 -2.21 39.64 -8.96
C LEU A 592 -2.81 38.24 -8.80
N LEU A 593 -3.75 38.07 -7.85
CA LEU A 593 -4.46 36.81 -7.59
C LEU A 593 -5.80 36.71 -8.34
N GLY A 594 -6.05 37.60 -9.31
CA GLY A 594 -7.30 37.62 -10.08
C GLY A 594 -8.48 38.26 -9.33
N GLY A 595 -8.20 39.05 -8.30
CA GLY A 595 -9.17 39.73 -7.45
C GLY A 595 -9.35 39.07 -6.09
N LYS A 596 -10.03 39.77 -5.18
CA LYS A 596 -10.32 39.28 -3.83
C LYS A 596 -11.55 38.39 -3.81
N THR A 597 -11.36 37.11 -3.55
CA THR A 597 -12.44 36.13 -3.35
C THR A 597 -12.41 35.55 -1.94
N PRO A 598 -13.49 34.89 -1.47
CA PRO A 598 -13.47 34.16 -0.21
C PRO A 598 -12.41 33.05 -0.23
N TYR A 599 -11.71 32.90 0.89
CA TYR A 599 -10.66 31.90 1.11
C TYR A 599 -10.78 31.32 2.52
N ALA A 600 -9.99 30.29 2.83
CA ALA A 600 -10.13 29.56 4.09
C ALA A 600 -9.62 30.41 5.28
N ASN A 601 -10.53 31.05 6.01
CA ASN A 601 -10.17 31.98 7.08
C ASN A 601 -11.07 31.92 8.32
N ASP A 602 -11.67 30.76 8.60
CA ASP A 602 -12.48 30.57 9.80
C ASP A 602 -11.67 30.82 11.08
N LYS A 603 -12.36 31.17 12.18
CA LYS A 603 -11.72 31.51 13.46
C LYS A 603 -10.75 30.44 13.95
N ARG A 604 -11.05 29.17 13.68
CA ARG A 604 -10.20 28.04 14.04
C ARG A 604 -8.92 28.00 13.20
N LEU A 605 -9.01 28.31 11.91
CA LEU A 605 -7.85 28.43 11.01
C LEU A 605 -6.95 29.62 11.36
N GLN A 606 -7.42 30.54 12.21
CA GLN A 606 -6.63 31.68 12.68
C GLN A 606 -5.90 31.39 14.00
N GLN A 607 -6.01 30.17 14.54
CA GLN A 607 -5.38 29.78 15.81
C GLN A 607 -3.99 29.19 15.57
N GLU A 608 -2.96 29.81 16.14
CA GLU A 608 -1.57 29.32 16.06
C GLU A 608 -1.36 27.96 16.72
N ILE A 609 -2.14 27.66 17.76
CA ILE A 609 -2.12 26.36 18.45
C ILE A 609 -3.55 25.84 18.44
N LEU A 610 -3.78 24.73 17.75
CA LEU A 610 -5.05 24.03 17.76
C LEU A 610 -5.16 23.18 19.03
N ASP A 611 -6.16 23.46 19.86
CA ASP A 611 -6.44 22.67 21.07
C ASP A 611 -6.91 21.24 20.76
N VAL A 612 -7.38 20.98 19.52
CA VAL A 612 -7.83 19.66 19.06
C VAL A 612 -7.43 19.45 17.59
N GLN A 613 -6.88 18.29 17.28
CA GLN A 613 -6.46 17.92 15.93
C GLN A 613 -7.66 17.57 15.04
N VAL A 614 -7.59 17.93 13.76
CA VAL A 614 -8.62 17.60 12.76
C VAL A 614 -8.51 16.13 12.36
N ARG A 615 -9.65 15.47 12.17
CA ARG A 615 -9.71 14.02 11.90
C ARG A 615 -10.61 13.74 10.71
N LEU A 616 -10.13 12.92 9.78
CA LEU A 616 -10.89 12.46 8.62
C LEU A 616 -11.31 11.01 8.80
N PHE A 617 -12.52 10.67 8.42
CA PHE A 617 -13.05 9.32 8.44
C PHE A 617 -13.73 8.97 7.11
N GLU A 618 -13.52 7.76 6.61
CA GLU A 618 -14.24 7.20 5.47
C GLU A 618 -15.48 6.46 5.98
N CYS A 619 -16.66 6.91 5.56
CA CYS A 619 -17.96 6.30 5.83
C CYS A 619 -18.40 5.48 4.61
N SER A 620 -18.11 4.19 4.65
CA SER A 620 -18.28 3.30 3.51
C SER A 620 -19.11 2.08 3.86
N ASN A 621 -19.96 1.61 2.94
CA ASN A 621 -20.61 0.30 3.05
C ASN A 621 -20.03 -0.76 2.10
N LYS A 622 -18.83 -0.50 1.53
CA LYS A 622 -18.14 -1.39 0.60
C LYS A 622 -18.01 -2.81 1.14
N THR A 623 -17.79 -2.97 2.45
CA THR A 623 -17.72 -4.27 3.15
C THR A 623 -19.03 -5.04 3.29
N GLY A 624 -20.14 -4.52 2.76
CA GLY A 624 -21.49 -5.04 3.00
C GLY A 624 -22.10 -4.53 4.33
N ARG A 625 -21.31 -3.84 5.16
CA ARG A 625 -21.70 -3.15 6.39
C ARG A 625 -21.25 -1.70 6.31
N PHE A 626 -22.07 -0.77 6.77
CA PHE A 626 -21.65 0.62 6.91
C PHE A 626 -20.60 0.73 8.03
N LEU A 627 -19.38 1.09 7.67
CA LEU A 627 -18.22 1.24 8.54
C LEU A 627 -17.71 2.68 8.46
N VAL A 628 -17.18 3.17 9.59
CA VAL A 628 -16.49 4.44 9.67
C VAL A 628 -15.05 4.19 10.06
N THR A 629 -14.12 4.48 9.16
CA THR A 629 -12.68 4.18 9.33
C THR A 629 -11.89 5.48 9.33
N GLU A 630 -11.03 5.68 10.33
CA GLU A 630 -10.18 6.87 10.39
C GLU A 630 -9.07 6.85 9.31
N VAL A 631 -8.89 7.99 8.65
CA VAL A 631 -7.82 8.26 7.70
C VAL A 631 -6.82 9.23 8.35
N THR A 632 -5.62 8.73 8.63
CA THR A 632 -4.54 9.51 9.26
C THR A 632 -3.66 10.17 8.20
N ASP A 633 -3.04 11.32 8.52
CA ASP A 633 -2.16 12.09 7.62
C ASP A 633 -2.79 12.35 6.24
N PHE A 634 -4.07 12.75 6.24
CA PHE A 634 -4.89 12.82 5.04
C PHE A 634 -4.47 13.94 4.05
N THR A 635 -4.64 13.69 2.76
CA THR A 635 -4.54 14.67 1.66
C THR A 635 -5.83 14.64 0.84
N GLN A 636 -5.96 15.53 -0.15
CA GLN A 636 -7.12 15.53 -1.05
C GLN A 636 -7.29 14.20 -1.78
N ASP A 637 -6.19 13.50 -2.10
CA ASP A 637 -6.20 12.20 -2.77
C ASP A 637 -6.90 11.09 -1.95
N ASP A 638 -7.08 11.28 -0.64
CA ASP A 638 -7.81 10.34 0.23
C ASP A 638 -9.34 10.54 0.19
N LEU A 639 -9.84 11.57 -0.51
CA LEU A 639 -11.28 11.79 -0.70
C LEU A 639 -11.81 10.84 -1.78
N ASN A 640 -12.41 9.74 -1.33
CA ASN A 640 -12.90 8.67 -2.19
C ASN A 640 -14.22 9.04 -2.91
N PRO A 641 -14.25 9.20 -4.25
CA PRO A 641 -15.48 9.53 -4.96
C PRO A 641 -16.63 8.54 -4.76
N GLY A 642 -16.31 7.30 -4.38
CA GLY A 642 -17.26 6.22 -4.13
C GLY A 642 -17.89 6.18 -2.74
N ASP A 643 -17.47 7.04 -1.79
CA ASP A 643 -17.94 7.00 -0.39
C ASP A 643 -18.33 8.40 0.14
N VAL A 644 -18.82 8.43 1.38
CA VAL A 644 -18.99 9.67 2.15
C VAL A 644 -17.80 9.81 3.10
N MET A 645 -17.20 10.98 3.18
CA MET A 645 -16.12 11.28 4.11
C MET A 645 -16.62 12.19 5.23
N LEU A 646 -16.28 11.89 6.48
CA LEU A 646 -16.58 12.70 7.65
C LEU A 646 -15.29 13.39 8.11
N LEU A 647 -15.25 14.72 8.03
CA LEU A 647 -14.13 15.53 8.52
C LEU A 647 -14.57 16.27 9.78
N ASP A 648 -14.00 15.91 10.92
CA ASP A 648 -14.27 16.55 12.20
C ASP A 648 -13.23 17.64 12.48
N THR A 649 -13.68 18.90 12.50
CA THR A 649 -12.86 20.07 12.83
C THR A 649 -13.12 20.58 14.23
N TRP A 650 -13.82 19.81 15.07
CA TRP A 650 -14.26 20.14 16.43
C TRP A 650 -15.43 21.13 16.52
N ASP A 651 -15.30 22.31 15.91
CA ASP A 651 -16.35 23.34 15.89
C ASP A 651 -17.52 23.00 14.95
N GLN A 652 -17.24 22.17 13.94
CA GLN A 652 -18.20 21.65 12.99
C GLN A 652 -17.76 20.28 12.48
N VAL A 653 -18.70 19.52 11.92
CA VAL A 653 -18.43 18.24 11.28
C VAL A 653 -18.85 18.36 9.82
N PHE A 654 -17.94 18.11 8.90
CA PHE A 654 -18.25 18.09 7.47
C PHE A 654 -18.57 16.66 7.03
N LEU A 655 -19.61 16.51 6.22
CA LEU A 655 -19.91 15.30 5.47
C LEU A 655 -19.71 15.58 3.99
N TRP A 656 -18.54 15.20 3.48
CA TRP A 656 -18.21 15.29 2.07
C TRP A 656 -18.77 14.08 1.33
N ILE A 657 -19.62 14.31 0.34
CA ILE A 657 -20.33 13.27 -0.41
C ILE A 657 -19.64 13.10 -1.77
N GLY A 658 -19.00 11.94 -1.97
CA GLY A 658 -18.45 11.53 -3.26
C GLY A 658 -19.55 11.42 -4.34
N ALA A 659 -19.16 11.71 -5.58
CA ALA A 659 -20.07 11.70 -6.73
C ALA A 659 -20.72 10.33 -6.97
N GLU A 660 -20.00 9.26 -6.63
CA GLU A 660 -20.40 7.86 -6.80
C GLU A 660 -20.92 7.21 -5.51
N ALA A 661 -20.94 7.95 -4.38
CA ALA A 661 -21.43 7.45 -3.10
C ALA A 661 -22.90 6.99 -3.18
N ASN A 662 -23.22 5.88 -2.51
CA ASN A 662 -24.54 5.29 -2.60
C ASN A 662 -25.54 5.87 -1.59
N ALA A 663 -26.85 5.66 -1.82
CA ALA A 663 -27.90 6.24 -0.98
C ALA A 663 -27.80 5.80 0.50
N THR A 664 -27.37 4.57 0.74
CA THR A 664 -27.21 4.02 2.09
C THR A 664 -26.04 4.67 2.84
N GLU A 665 -24.95 4.99 2.15
CA GLU A 665 -23.85 5.77 2.74
C GLU A 665 -24.27 7.21 3.04
N LYS A 666 -25.03 7.84 2.13
CA LYS A 666 -25.54 9.21 2.33
C LYS A 666 -26.46 9.33 3.54
N GLU A 667 -27.40 8.39 3.68
CA GLU A 667 -28.32 8.34 4.83
C GLU A 667 -27.62 7.89 6.12
N GLY A 668 -26.74 6.89 6.02
CA GLY A 668 -25.95 6.36 7.13
C GLY A 668 -25.00 7.40 7.72
N ALA A 669 -24.27 8.14 6.88
CA ALA A 669 -23.27 9.11 7.31
C ALA A 669 -23.87 10.27 8.11
N LEU A 670 -25.08 10.72 7.79
CA LEU A 670 -25.75 11.76 8.58
C LEU A 670 -26.09 11.24 9.99
N SER A 671 -26.66 10.04 10.06
CA SER A 671 -26.99 9.40 11.33
C SER A 671 -25.73 9.14 12.16
N THR A 672 -24.65 8.71 11.51
CA THR A 672 -23.37 8.44 12.16
C THR A 672 -22.65 9.71 12.57
N ALA A 673 -22.75 10.83 11.85
CA ALA A 673 -22.20 12.10 12.31
C ALA A 673 -22.91 12.60 13.58
N GLN A 674 -24.23 12.40 13.69
CA GLN A 674 -24.98 12.72 14.92
C GLN A 674 -24.59 11.80 16.07
N GLU A 675 -24.53 10.49 15.83
CA GLU A 675 -24.08 9.52 16.83
C GLU A 675 -22.63 9.79 17.24
N TYR A 676 -21.76 10.16 16.30
CA TYR A 676 -20.37 10.54 16.55
C TYR A 676 -20.27 11.68 17.55
N LEU A 677 -21.07 12.75 17.38
CA LEU A 677 -21.12 13.86 18.34
C LEU A 677 -21.61 13.38 19.72
N VAL A 678 -22.69 12.61 19.78
CA VAL A 678 -23.26 12.13 21.05
C VAL A 678 -22.32 11.18 21.80
N THR A 679 -21.62 10.31 21.07
CA THR A 679 -20.75 9.26 21.63
C THR A 679 -19.30 9.70 21.78
N HIS A 680 -18.93 10.90 21.32
CA HIS A 680 -17.57 11.38 21.36
C HIS A 680 -17.02 11.38 22.80
N PRO A 681 -15.86 10.75 23.09
CA PRO A 681 -15.34 10.60 24.46
C PRO A 681 -15.14 11.92 25.21
N SER A 682 -14.86 12.99 24.48
CA SER A 682 -14.69 14.34 25.05
C SER A 682 -16.00 15.06 25.36
N GLY A 683 -17.17 14.42 25.18
CA GLY A 683 -18.48 15.01 25.43
C GLY A 683 -18.79 16.19 24.52
N ARG A 684 -18.88 15.94 23.21
CA ARG A 684 -19.19 16.98 22.22
C ARG A 684 -20.62 17.49 22.40
N ASP A 685 -20.83 18.74 22.00
CA ASP A 685 -22.17 19.31 21.92
C ASP A 685 -22.95 18.61 20.79
N PRO A 686 -24.08 17.94 21.05
CA PRO A 686 -24.90 17.34 20.00
C PRO A 686 -25.43 18.35 18.98
N ASP A 687 -25.49 19.64 19.34
CA ASP A 687 -25.89 20.73 18.46
C ASP A 687 -24.73 21.28 17.62
N THR A 688 -23.54 20.65 17.67
CA THR A 688 -22.42 20.97 16.77
C THR A 688 -22.89 20.86 15.32
N PRO A 689 -22.69 21.91 14.49
CA PRO A 689 -23.21 21.94 13.13
C PRO A 689 -22.58 20.85 12.24
N ILE A 690 -23.44 20.10 11.55
CA ILE A 690 -23.04 19.13 10.51
C ILE A 690 -23.28 19.75 9.13
N LEU A 691 -22.21 19.96 8.37
CA LEU A 691 -22.22 20.59 7.05
C LEU A 691 -22.06 19.56 5.94
N ILE A 692 -23.05 19.44 5.07
CA ILE A 692 -23.00 18.50 3.94
C ILE A 692 -22.40 19.18 2.72
N ILE A 693 -21.33 18.60 2.19
CA ILE A 693 -20.58 19.08 1.02
C ILE A 693 -20.67 18.03 -0.08
N LYS A 694 -20.69 18.45 -1.34
CA LYS A 694 -20.65 17.53 -2.50
C LYS A 694 -19.32 17.67 -3.22
N GLN A 695 -18.82 16.54 -3.74
CA GLN A 695 -17.64 16.50 -4.60
C GLN A 695 -17.71 17.57 -5.70
N GLY A 696 -16.64 18.35 -5.86
CA GLY A 696 -16.50 19.44 -6.83
C GLY A 696 -17.18 20.75 -6.43
N PHE A 697 -17.79 20.83 -5.24
CA PHE A 697 -18.46 22.01 -4.70
C PHE A 697 -18.00 22.33 -3.27
N GLU A 698 -16.74 22.04 -2.96
CA GLU A 698 -16.15 22.22 -1.65
C GLU A 698 -15.95 23.70 -1.31
N PRO A 699 -16.48 24.19 -0.18
CA PRO A 699 -16.26 25.56 0.24
C PRO A 699 -14.84 25.75 0.78
N PRO A 700 -14.30 26.98 0.78
CA PRO A 700 -12.98 27.27 1.37
C PRO A 700 -12.85 26.83 2.84
N THR A 701 -13.94 26.86 3.61
CA THR A 701 -13.99 26.40 5.01
C THR A 701 -13.70 24.90 5.18
N PHE A 702 -13.81 24.13 4.10
CA PHE A 702 -13.44 22.71 4.03
C PHE A 702 -12.06 22.50 3.41
N THR A 703 -11.80 23.13 2.24
CA THR A 703 -10.55 22.90 1.49
C THR A 703 -9.32 23.36 2.26
N GLY A 704 -9.44 24.37 3.13
CA GLY A 704 -8.35 24.84 4.00
C GLY A 704 -7.85 23.84 5.04
N TRP A 705 -8.48 22.67 5.20
CA TRP A 705 -7.94 21.61 6.04
C TRP A 705 -7.01 20.64 5.30
N PHE A 706 -6.91 20.79 3.99
CA PHE A 706 -6.07 19.96 3.13
C PHE A 706 -4.89 20.78 2.62
N LEU A 707 -3.69 20.24 2.74
CA LEU A 707 -2.50 20.87 2.17
C LEU A 707 -2.57 20.83 0.64
N ALA A 708 -2.30 21.97 0.01
CA ALA A 708 -2.16 22.11 -1.44
C ALA A 708 -3.34 21.54 -2.23
N TRP A 709 -4.53 22.06 -1.95
CA TRP A 709 -5.76 21.66 -2.62
C TRP A 709 -5.72 21.99 -4.12
N ASP A 710 -5.95 20.96 -4.96
CA ASP A 710 -6.12 21.09 -6.40
C ASP A 710 -7.61 21.15 -6.78
N PRO A 711 -8.13 22.28 -7.25
CA PRO A 711 -9.53 22.40 -7.67
C PRO A 711 -9.89 21.58 -8.91
N HIS A 712 -8.91 21.06 -9.66
CA HIS A 712 -9.13 20.33 -10.91
C HIS A 712 -9.01 18.81 -10.78
N ILE A 713 -8.71 18.27 -9.59
CA ILE A 713 -8.41 16.84 -9.39
C ILE A 713 -9.51 15.90 -9.92
N TRP A 714 -10.79 16.32 -9.85
CA TRP A 714 -11.93 15.51 -10.30
C TRP A 714 -12.26 15.66 -11.79
N SER A 715 -11.54 16.53 -12.49
CA SER A 715 -11.72 16.77 -13.92
C SER A 715 -10.93 15.78 -14.81
N ALA A 716 -10.15 14.86 -14.20
CA ALA A 716 -9.06 14.14 -14.89
C ALA A 716 -9.04 12.60 -14.73
N GLY A 717 -10.11 11.94 -14.28
CA GLY A 717 -10.17 10.47 -14.27
C GLY A 717 -10.36 9.88 -15.66
N LYS A 718 -9.43 9.01 -16.13
CA LYS A 718 -9.63 8.25 -17.39
C LYS A 718 -10.71 7.18 -17.19
N SER A 719 -11.73 7.20 -18.04
CA SER A 719 -12.80 6.18 -18.09
C SER A 719 -12.28 4.80 -18.52
N TYR A 720 -13.06 3.74 -18.27
CA TYR A 720 -12.77 2.39 -18.76
C TYR A 720 -12.57 2.38 -20.29
N GLU A 721 -13.40 3.14 -21.02
CA GLU A 721 -13.33 3.28 -22.46
C GLU A 721 -12.01 3.92 -22.90
N GLN A 722 -11.56 4.96 -22.21
CA GLN A 722 -10.26 5.61 -22.48
C GLN A 722 -9.07 4.69 -22.15
N LEU A 723 -9.13 3.96 -21.04
CA LEU A 723 -8.09 2.98 -20.68
C LEU A 723 -8.03 1.80 -21.65
N LYS A 724 -9.19 1.39 -22.19
CA LYS A 724 -9.28 0.34 -23.20
C LYS A 724 -8.71 0.79 -24.54
N GLU A 725 -8.95 2.03 -24.95
CA GLU A 725 -8.39 2.60 -26.19
C GLU A 725 -6.85 2.72 -26.13
N GLU A 726 -6.29 3.00 -24.95
CA GLU A 726 -4.83 3.06 -24.72
C GLU A 726 -4.11 1.72 -24.84
N LEU A 727 -4.83 0.59 -24.75
CA LEU A 727 -4.29 -0.77 -24.84
C LEU A 727 -4.34 -1.36 -26.26
N GLY A 728 -4.65 -0.54 -27.26
CA GLY A 728 -4.91 -0.97 -28.62
C GLY A 728 -3.68 -1.43 -29.41
N ASP A 729 -3.33 -2.71 -29.32
CA ASP A 729 -2.93 -3.51 -30.49
C ASP A 729 -3.13 -5.02 -30.27
N ALA A 730 -4.33 -5.54 -30.60
CA ALA A 730 -4.61 -6.97 -30.55
C ALA A 730 -3.63 -7.81 -31.40
N ALA A 731 -2.98 -7.21 -32.41
CA ALA A 731 -2.00 -7.89 -33.26
C ALA A 731 -0.66 -8.19 -32.55
N ALA A 732 -0.28 -7.40 -31.53
CA ALA A 732 0.93 -7.62 -30.75
C ALA A 732 0.81 -8.88 -29.85
N ILE A 733 -0.35 -9.06 -29.21
CA ILE A 733 -0.67 -10.23 -28.38
C ILE A 733 -0.63 -11.53 -29.20
N VAL A 734 -1.09 -11.46 -30.46
CA VAL A 734 -1.10 -12.60 -31.38
C VAL A 734 0.30 -13.00 -31.82
N ARG A 735 1.19 -12.04 -32.09
CA ARG A 735 2.59 -12.33 -32.41
C ARG A 735 3.30 -12.99 -31.23
N ILE A 736 3.15 -12.46 -30.02
CA ILE A 736 3.75 -13.02 -28.80
C ILE A 736 3.22 -14.43 -28.52
N THR A 737 1.90 -14.65 -28.69
CA THR A 737 1.31 -15.97 -28.45
C THR A 737 1.65 -16.97 -29.55
N ALA A 738 1.77 -16.53 -30.81
CA ALA A 738 2.24 -17.36 -31.92
C ALA A 738 3.71 -17.77 -31.75
N ASP A 739 4.56 -16.87 -31.26
CA ASP A 739 5.95 -17.16 -30.92
C ASP A 739 6.06 -18.10 -29.71
N MET A 740 5.18 -17.95 -28.70
CA MET A 740 5.07 -18.89 -27.58
C MET A 740 4.54 -20.26 -28.02
N LYS A 741 3.57 -20.32 -28.94
CA LYS A 741 3.10 -21.57 -29.54
C LYS A 741 4.17 -22.21 -30.41
N ASN A 742 4.96 -21.45 -31.17
CA ASN A 742 6.09 -21.96 -31.93
C ASN A 742 7.21 -22.45 -31.00
N ALA A 743 7.45 -21.79 -29.86
CA ALA A 743 8.34 -22.28 -28.82
C ALA A 743 7.81 -23.58 -28.16
N THR A 744 6.50 -23.67 -27.89
CA THR A 744 5.87 -24.87 -27.31
C THR A 744 5.75 -26.02 -28.33
N LEU A 745 5.55 -25.71 -29.61
CA LEU A 745 5.59 -26.66 -30.72
C LEU A 745 7.04 -27.10 -31.00
N SER A 746 8.04 -26.26 -30.77
CA SER A 746 9.46 -26.64 -30.81
C SER A 746 9.87 -27.52 -29.61
N LEU A 747 9.14 -27.42 -28.50
CA LEU A 747 9.29 -28.29 -27.32
C LEU A 747 8.51 -29.60 -27.46
N ASN A 748 7.46 -29.64 -28.29
CA ASN A 748 6.67 -30.83 -28.59
C ASN A 748 7.01 -31.50 -29.95
N SER A 749 7.89 -30.91 -30.76
CA SER A 749 8.41 -31.51 -32.00
C SER A 749 9.61 -32.44 -31.75
N ASN A 750 9.62 -33.14 -30.61
CA ASN A 750 10.48 -34.30 -30.39
C ASN A 750 9.89 -35.59 -30.99
N GLU A 751 9.07 -35.48 -32.05
CA GLU A 751 8.77 -36.60 -32.95
C GLU A 751 9.27 -36.41 -34.39
N SER A 752 10.19 -35.47 -34.62
CA SER A 752 11.11 -35.55 -35.77
C SER A 752 12.52 -35.34 -35.26
N GLY A 753 13.30 -36.42 -35.25
CA GLY A 753 14.65 -36.44 -34.67
C GLY A 753 15.58 -35.36 -35.26
N PRO A 754 16.69 -35.06 -34.58
CA PRO A 754 17.61 -33.99 -34.96
C PRO A 754 18.16 -34.19 -36.39
N THR A 755 18.00 -33.16 -37.23
CA THR A 755 18.56 -33.11 -38.59
C THR A 755 20.08 -32.94 -38.50
N TYR A 756 20.82 -33.96 -38.94
CA TYR A 756 22.28 -33.94 -39.03
C TYR A 756 22.73 -33.86 -40.48
N TYR A 757 23.81 -33.11 -40.73
CA TYR A 757 24.40 -32.96 -42.06
C TYR A 757 25.84 -33.50 -42.07
N PRO A 758 26.25 -34.18 -43.16
CA PRO A 758 27.65 -34.58 -43.35
C PRO A 758 28.59 -33.38 -43.30
N ILE A 759 29.79 -33.55 -42.77
CA ILE A 759 30.75 -32.45 -42.57
C ILE A 759 31.06 -31.72 -43.89
N GLU A 760 31.07 -32.41 -45.02
CA GLU A 760 31.35 -31.85 -46.34
C GLU A 760 30.30 -30.80 -46.75
N VAL A 761 29.07 -30.89 -46.23
CA VAL A 761 28.00 -29.91 -46.45
C VAL A 761 28.24 -28.67 -45.60
N LEU A 762 28.72 -28.84 -44.37
CA LEU A 762 28.96 -27.76 -43.41
C LEU A 762 30.26 -26.99 -43.68
N LEU A 763 31.22 -27.63 -44.36
CA LEU A 763 32.50 -27.06 -44.79
C LEU A 763 32.45 -26.25 -46.10
N LYS A 764 31.30 -26.20 -46.80
CA LYS A 764 31.20 -25.40 -48.03
C LYS A 764 31.40 -23.91 -47.70
N SER A 765 32.51 -23.36 -48.18
CA SER A 765 32.96 -22.01 -47.86
C SER A 765 32.24 -20.93 -48.67
N GLN A 766 31.63 -19.98 -47.94
CA GLN A 766 31.38 -18.57 -48.26
C GLN A 766 30.68 -18.13 -49.56
N ASN A 767 30.41 -18.98 -50.56
CA ASN A 767 29.73 -18.56 -51.80
C ASN A 767 28.76 -19.60 -52.41
N GLN A 768 28.30 -20.60 -51.65
CA GLN A 768 27.12 -21.42 -51.99
C GLN A 768 26.27 -21.63 -50.73
N GLU A 769 24.96 -21.49 -50.89
CA GLU A 769 23.97 -21.45 -49.80
C GLU A 769 24.01 -22.73 -48.96
N LEU A 770 24.23 -22.55 -47.65
CA LEU A 770 23.95 -23.58 -46.64
C LEU A 770 22.44 -23.85 -46.62
N PRO A 771 21.99 -25.06 -46.22
CA PRO A 771 20.57 -25.31 -46.00
C PRO A 771 19.94 -24.25 -45.07
N GLU A 772 18.70 -23.82 -45.36
CA GLU A 772 18.03 -22.71 -44.65
C GLU A 772 17.92 -22.93 -43.13
N ASP A 773 17.90 -24.18 -42.68
CA ASP A 773 17.82 -24.60 -41.28
C ASP A 773 19.18 -24.63 -40.55
N VAL A 774 20.29 -24.42 -41.27
CA VAL A 774 21.65 -24.46 -40.71
C VAL A 774 22.12 -23.08 -40.31
N ASN A 775 22.27 -22.84 -39.01
CA ASN A 775 22.85 -21.62 -38.47
C ASN A 775 24.37 -21.57 -38.76
N PRO A 776 24.85 -20.61 -39.58
CA PRO A 776 26.27 -20.55 -39.98
C PRO A 776 27.22 -20.28 -38.81
N ALA A 777 26.75 -19.66 -37.72
CA ALA A 777 27.54 -19.39 -36.52
C ALA A 777 27.64 -20.61 -35.58
N LYS A 778 26.83 -21.65 -35.80
CA LYS A 778 26.72 -22.84 -34.94
C LYS A 778 26.69 -24.15 -35.74
N LYS A 779 27.48 -24.23 -36.82
CA LYS A 779 27.54 -25.40 -37.72
C LYS A 779 27.86 -26.71 -37.00
N GLU A 780 28.64 -26.65 -35.92
CA GLU A 780 28.98 -27.80 -35.08
C GLU A 780 27.76 -28.49 -34.45
N ASN A 781 26.64 -27.77 -34.28
CA ASN A 781 25.42 -28.33 -33.70
C ASN A 781 24.69 -29.28 -34.65
N TYR A 782 25.04 -29.26 -35.94
CA TYR A 782 24.40 -30.05 -37.00
C TYR A 782 25.21 -31.28 -37.39
N LEU A 783 26.34 -31.56 -36.72
CA LEU A 783 27.08 -32.81 -36.88
C LEU A 783 26.43 -33.92 -36.04
N SER A 784 26.39 -35.17 -36.53
CA SER A 784 26.03 -36.29 -35.65
C SER A 784 27.03 -36.42 -34.49
N GLU A 785 26.69 -37.12 -33.40
CA GLU A 785 27.65 -37.33 -32.30
C GLU A 785 28.94 -38.02 -32.79
N GLN A 786 28.81 -38.97 -33.72
CA GLN A 786 29.93 -39.70 -34.27
C GLN A 786 30.82 -38.81 -35.15
N ASP A 787 30.22 -37.94 -35.96
CA ASP A 787 30.95 -36.98 -36.78
C ASP A 787 31.59 -35.90 -35.91
N PHE A 788 30.89 -35.43 -34.87
CA PHE A 788 31.43 -34.44 -33.94
C PHE A 788 32.72 -34.94 -33.27
N VAL A 789 32.71 -36.20 -32.80
CA VAL A 789 33.90 -36.84 -32.22
C VAL A 789 34.98 -37.06 -33.28
N SER A 790 34.62 -37.43 -34.51
CA SER A 790 35.59 -37.58 -35.60
C SER A 790 36.28 -36.25 -35.97
N VAL A 791 35.55 -35.14 -35.92
CA VAL A 791 36.00 -33.82 -36.35
C VAL A 791 36.81 -33.10 -35.28
N PHE A 792 36.34 -33.13 -34.04
CA PHE A 792 36.97 -32.43 -32.91
C PHE A 792 37.85 -33.33 -32.03
N GLY A 793 37.78 -34.66 -32.19
CA GLY A 793 38.52 -35.63 -31.37
C GLY A 793 38.03 -35.72 -29.92
N ILE A 794 36.97 -34.99 -29.57
CA ILE A 794 36.38 -34.90 -28.23
C ILE A 794 34.86 -34.94 -28.32
N THR A 795 34.21 -35.31 -27.23
CA THR A 795 32.74 -35.37 -27.15
C THR A 795 32.12 -33.97 -27.08
N ARG A 796 30.83 -33.83 -27.45
CA ARG A 796 30.09 -32.56 -27.34
C ARG A 796 30.10 -32.01 -25.92
N GLY A 797 29.88 -32.86 -24.91
CA GLY A 797 29.93 -32.45 -23.50
C GLY A 797 31.30 -31.89 -23.09
N GLN A 798 32.40 -32.47 -23.58
CA GLN A 798 33.74 -31.95 -23.35
C GLN A 798 34.00 -30.64 -24.10
N PHE A 799 33.47 -30.49 -25.31
CA PHE A 799 33.57 -29.26 -26.08
C PHE A 799 32.84 -28.09 -25.41
N THR A 800 31.62 -28.30 -24.91
CA THR A 800 30.83 -27.26 -24.22
C THR A 800 31.46 -26.83 -22.89
N ALA A 801 32.23 -27.71 -22.25
CA ALA A 801 32.97 -27.40 -21.02
C ALA A 801 34.25 -26.57 -21.25
N LEU A 802 34.69 -26.36 -22.50
CA LEU A 802 35.86 -25.53 -22.80
C LEU A 802 35.52 -24.03 -22.71
N PRO A 803 36.46 -23.16 -22.32
CA PRO A 803 36.28 -21.72 -22.42
C PRO A 803 35.95 -21.27 -23.85
N GLY A 804 35.07 -20.27 -24.01
CA GLY A 804 34.54 -19.85 -25.31
C GLY A 804 35.59 -19.51 -26.38
N TRP A 805 36.72 -18.90 -25.98
CA TRP A 805 37.82 -18.60 -26.91
C TRP A 805 38.47 -19.87 -27.49
N LYS A 806 38.51 -20.97 -26.71
CA LYS A 806 39.11 -22.25 -27.11
C LYS A 806 38.16 -23.07 -27.98
N GLN A 807 36.85 -22.98 -27.73
CA GLN A 807 35.82 -23.49 -28.64
C GLN A 807 35.90 -22.80 -30.01
N LEU A 808 36.06 -21.48 -30.02
CA LEU A 808 36.18 -20.68 -31.23
C LEU A 808 37.43 -21.03 -32.05
N GLN A 809 38.56 -21.27 -31.37
CA GLN A 809 39.81 -21.69 -32.01
C GLN A 809 39.66 -23.05 -32.70
N LEU A 810 39.08 -24.04 -32.02
CA LEU A 810 38.83 -25.37 -32.58
C LEU A 810 37.88 -25.33 -33.79
N LYS A 811 36.84 -24.48 -33.73
CA LYS A 811 35.93 -24.26 -34.88
C LYS A 811 36.66 -23.66 -36.08
N LYS A 812 37.54 -22.68 -35.86
CA LYS A 812 38.36 -22.06 -36.91
C LYS A 812 39.34 -23.05 -37.55
N GLU A 813 40.01 -23.87 -36.74
CA GLU A 813 40.95 -24.90 -37.22
C GLU A 813 40.26 -25.97 -38.09
N LYS A 814 38.96 -26.19 -37.87
CA LYS A 814 38.15 -27.17 -38.61
C LYS A 814 37.25 -26.56 -39.68
N GLY A 815 37.34 -25.25 -39.95
CA GLY A 815 36.54 -24.59 -40.99
C GLY A 815 35.04 -24.48 -40.69
N LEU A 816 34.65 -24.59 -39.42
CA LEU A 816 33.26 -24.53 -38.92
C LEU A 816 32.97 -23.21 -38.18
N PHE A 817 33.81 -22.20 -38.39
CA PHE A 817 33.63 -20.84 -37.86
C PHE A 817 33.01 -19.89 -38.88
#